data_AF-A0A7W9FI54-F1
#
_entry.id   AF-A0A7W9FI54-F1
#
_cell.length_a   1.000
_cell.length_b   1.000
_cell.length_c   1.000
_cell.angle_alpha   90.00
_cell.angle_beta   90.00
_cell.angle_gamma   90.00
#
_symmetry.space_group_name_H-M   'P 1'
#
loop_
_entity.id
_entity.type
_entity.pdbx_description
1 polymer ?
#
loop_
_entity_poly.entity_id
_entity_poly.type
_entity_poly.pdbx_seq_one_letter_code
_entity_poly.pdbx_strand_id
1 'polypeptide(L)'
;MTDAVAPFPAPTAQERPTPEAPGAPAGSRPAPVADWVTIPELYEDPFPVFERLRAEGGVHWVPAVGRYLVTSYDAVHDTELDQSTFSANEQGSLMIRAMGHSMLRKDDPDHVVERRAWQPVLRPSVVKRAWRPVFERNADRYLTELREKGPGADLVWDFAAPFAAENLRAITGLHNVTQQDLQRWSQTMIDATGNYADDPVVWARGEASFDEVDAALDEMLDWHRAHPDDSLLSALVALPDYQMPVESIRANLKMTIGGGLNEPRDAIGVAAWALLRDPEQRRLVEADPTLWDAVFDEAIRWVAPIGMYSRQTTRDVALRGVHLPAGAKLGICLLSANRDESQWTDPARFDIRRTGEGAHLAFGKGVHVCLGAWVARAEVADVALPRLFEALPGLDLIPDRPARAGGWVFRGMDEMPVTWTASPGCTGDGADRTAATGPAPGTTPAPAAALGGAVGPHVAVVGSGPAGCYTAQAVRRRLPEARVTVFEARPEPFGLVRYGVAPDHQGTKAVADQFSRLFEHDGVRFVGSTRVHTGAAAEDLVLRGRPAQHAPAVRSQDAAGAEVTLGQLREHFDAVVLATGLRRDAPLQVLGADLTGVIGSGELTRLLNGEPETCSGTGWAEPDAASLGRSAAVIGMGNVAMDVVRLLAKTAAGLEGSDIHDAAHATLTRRLDTVHVIGRSLPARARFDPVMLREILDLPGLVHTVHGPDADRLAAAGDPRSGLMAGLAAAGREQTGPARLHVHWWLGYAPREVVRDATGAVTGVEAASCDRPGDAPGGAPGDEPDRVRIAADSVITAIGFQAGDGELTAALDGITDQARQSGRVEPGLYLAGWARRGPQGTIPSQRSDARDLAEVIAGDLAAARDAEAAPEEGPGSGPGSGDTGSGGVSSGGAGDQHSGKTGIVGLRPYLGRATDYEGWLRLDAHERAAAAKGRVRAKLLDRRRMRLIASSATAGSLAGPAGVGTGVRTGAEARGAGASAGAQAQTGRTDLPPLTILFATESGNAELVAEELSGHLADRYAVEVLDLAGADPAAPGTLDPTRPYLLVCSTYGDGELPTSARAFHAGLLAARPGLTGLRFAVFGLGDRSYHATYSRGSEILDEALRACGAERVGEYGRHDAAGRDLAADLARPWADAVTEALTTTAVAS
;
A
#
# COMPACT_ATOMS: atom_id res chain seq x y z
N MET A 1 42.05 27.72 -0.19
CA MET A 1 43.50 27.53 0.07
C MET A 1 43.89 26.22 -0.57
N THR A 2 44.69 26.27 -1.62
CA THR A 2 45.11 25.15 -2.46
C THR A 2 46.40 24.55 -1.89
N ASP A 3 46.32 23.44 -1.17
CA ASP A 3 47.49 22.61 -0.89
C ASP A 3 47.38 21.31 -1.68
N ALA A 4 48.33 21.12 -2.59
CA ALA A 4 48.46 19.93 -3.42
C ALA A 4 48.78 18.72 -2.54
N VAL A 5 47.96 17.68 -2.63
CA VAL A 5 48.19 16.38 -2.00
C VAL A 5 49.48 15.79 -2.57
N ALA A 6 50.47 15.56 -1.71
CA ALA A 6 51.75 14.94 -2.07
C ALA A 6 51.55 13.46 -2.45
N PRO A 7 52.38 12.89 -3.36
CA PRO A 7 52.21 11.52 -3.83
C PRO A 7 52.45 10.49 -2.72
N PHE A 8 51.52 9.53 -2.61
CA PHE A 8 51.51 8.46 -1.62
C PHE A 8 52.75 7.53 -1.72
N PRO A 9 53.39 7.17 -0.59
CA PRO A 9 54.39 6.11 -0.58
C PRO A 9 53.75 4.72 -0.73
N ALA A 10 54.42 3.82 -1.46
CA ALA A 10 53.92 2.46 -1.74
C ALA A 10 53.84 1.61 -0.45
N PRO A 11 52.73 0.86 -0.22
CA PRO A 11 52.61 -0.05 0.91
C PRO A 11 53.61 -1.21 0.82
N THR A 12 54.13 -1.66 1.97
CA THR A 12 54.99 -2.85 2.09
C THR A 12 54.22 -4.08 1.59
N ALA A 13 54.79 -4.76 0.58
CA ALA A 13 54.17 -5.89 -0.09
C ALA A 13 53.73 -6.99 0.90
N GLN A 14 52.42 -7.20 1.05
CA GLN A 14 51.90 -8.44 1.61
C GLN A 14 52.12 -9.55 0.57
N GLU A 15 52.89 -10.57 0.94
CA GLU A 15 53.12 -11.73 0.09
C GLU A 15 51.80 -12.48 -0.17
N ARG A 16 51.60 -12.86 -1.44
CA ARG A 16 50.51 -13.71 -1.88
C ARG A 16 50.50 -15.01 -1.06
N PRO A 17 49.34 -15.50 -0.57
CA PRO A 17 49.25 -16.86 -0.04
C PRO A 17 49.66 -17.87 -1.13
N THR A 18 50.66 -18.71 -0.84
CA THR A 18 51.26 -19.64 -1.82
C THR A 18 50.20 -20.60 -2.42
N PRO A 19 50.22 -20.86 -3.76
CA PRO A 19 49.17 -21.59 -4.46
C PRO A 19 49.16 -23.13 -4.27
N GLU A 20 50.07 -23.69 -3.46
CA GLU A 20 50.22 -25.14 -3.28
C GLU A 20 49.71 -25.65 -1.92
N ALA A 21 48.59 -25.09 -1.43
CA ALA A 21 47.95 -25.60 -0.23
C ALA A 21 47.11 -26.86 -0.56
N PRO A 22 47.24 -27.98 0.20
CA PRO A 22 46.38 -29.14 0.04
C PRO A 22 44.93 -28.77 0.41
N GLY A 23 44.06 -28.60 -0.59
CA GLY A 23 42.66 -28.17 -0.37
C GLY A 23 41.98 -27.43 -1.53
N ALA A 24 42.71 -27.08 -2.60
CA ALA A 24 42.13 -26.35 -3.73
C ALA A 24 40.90 -27.07 -4.34
N PRO A 25 39.76 -26.37 -4.55
CA PRO A 25 38.58 -26.95 -5.17
C PRO A 25 38.90 -27.54 -6.56
N ALA A 26 38.43 -28.76 -6.83
CA ALA A 26 38.72 -29.47 -8.07
C ALA A 26 38.34 -28.65 -9.31
N GLY A 27 39.30 -28.45 -10.23
CA GLY A 27 39.09 -27.72 -11.49
C GLY A 27 39.24 -26.19 -11.40
N SER A 28 39.56 -25.63 -10.24
CA SER A 28 39.82 -24.19 -10.10
C SER A 28 41.26 -23.80 -10.48
N ARG A 29 41.45 -22.59 -11.01
CA ARG A 29 42.75 -22.01 -11.38
C ARG A 29 43.24 -21.00 -10.32
N PRO A 30 44.55 -20.78 -10.16
CA PRO A 30 45.05 -19.69 -9.32
C PRO A 30 44.59 -18.32 -9.83
N ALA A 31 44.37 -17.38 -8.91
CA ALA A 31 44.04 -16.01 -9.28
C ALA A 31 45.18 -15.37 -10.11
N PRO A 32 44.87 -14.75 -11.26
CA PRO A 32 45.82 -13.93 -11.99
C PRO A 32 46.27 -12.72 -11.14
N VAL A 33 47.51 -12.26 -11.36
CA VAL A 33 48.09 -11.12 -10.66
C VAL A 33 48.04 -9.90 -11.58
N ALA A 34 47.45 -8.81 -11.09
CA ALA A 34 47.39 -7.54 -11.78
C ALA A 34 48.31 -6.52 -11.08
N ASP A 35 49.62 -6.69 -11.24
CA ASP A 35 50.66 -5.82 -10.70
C ASP A 35 50.82 -4.49 -11.46
N TRP A 36 50.17 -4.38 -12.62
CA TRP A 36 50.06 -3.16 -13.42
C TRP A 36 49.05 -2.15 -12.85
N VAL A 37 48.22 -2.55 -11.88
CA VAL A 37 47.21 -1.67 -11.27
C VAL A 37 47.87 -0.81 -10.18
N THR A 38 47.71 0.51 -10.28
CA THR A 38 48.20 1.44 -9.27
C THR A 38 47.06 2.16 -8.54
N ILE A 39 47.28 2.53 -7.27
CA ILE A 39 46.30 3.31 -6.48
C ILE A 39 46.01 4.69 -7.12
N PRO A 40 47.02 5.45 -7.62
CA PRO A 40 46.76 6.73 -8.28
C PRO A 40 45.84 6.61 -9.51
N GLU A 41 46.03 5.61 -10.37
CA GLU A 41 45.16 5.38 -11.53
C GLU A 41 43.72 5.03 -11.10
N LEU A 42 43.57 4.15 -10.10
CA LEU A 42 42.26 3.85 -9.53
C LEU A 42 41.58 5.11 -8.97
N TYR A 43 42.32 5.99 -8.29
CA TYR A 43 41.77 7.20 -7.71
C TYR A 43 41.29 8.21 -8.78
N GLU A 44 42.10 8.43 -9.82
CA GLU A 44 41.78 9.40 -10.88
C GLU A 44 40.64 8.90 -11.78
N ASP A 45 40.82 7.75 -12.41
CA ASP A 45 39.82 7.13 -13.27
C ASP A 45 39.91 5.59 -13.19
N PRO A 46 39.08 4.95 -12.37
CA PRO A 46 39.16 3.50 -12.18
C PRO A 46 38.51 2.71 -13.32
N PHE A 47 37.72 3.34 -14.20
CA PHE A 47 36.92 2.61 -15.18
C PHE A 47 37.77 1.83 -16.21
N PRO A 48 38.84 2.38 -16.82
CA PRO A 48 39.70 1.63 -17.72
C PRO A 48 40.39 0.43 -17.04
N VAL A 49 40.78 0.59 -15.77
CA VAL A 49 41.35 -0.49 -14.96
C VAL A 49 40.33 -1.60 -14.77
N PHE A 50 39.11 -1.24 -14.37
CA PHE A 50 38.02 -2.19 -14.14
C PHE A 50 37.57 -2.92 -15.40
N GLU A 51 37.46 -2.23 -16.54
CA GLU A 51 37.16 -2.82 -17.85
C GLU A 51 38.15 -3.92 -18.20
N ARG A 52 39.46 -3.65 -18.04
CA ARG A 52 40.50 -4.66 -18.28
C ARG A 52 40.40 -5.83 -17.30
N LEU A 53 40.21 -5.56 -16.01
CA LEU A 53 40.05 -6.63 -15.00
C LEU A 53 38.82 -7.51 -15.29
N ARG A 54 37.70 -6.94 -15.75
CA ARG A 54 36.51 -7.71 -16.18
C ARG A 54 36.83 -8.58 -17.40
N ALA A 55 37.44 -8.00 -18.42
CA ALA A 55 37.83 -8.71 -19.65
C ALA A 55 38.82 -9.87 -19.40
N GLU A 56 39.69 -9.75 -18.40
CA GLU A 56 40.65 -10.80 -17.99
C GLU A 56 40.06 -11.83 -17.00
N GLY A 57 38.77 -11.76 -16.71
CA GLY A 57 38.02 -12.78 -15.97
C GLY A 57 37.51 -12.38 -14.57
N GLY A 58 37.59 -11.09 -14.22
CA GLY A 58 36.82 -10.50 -13.12
C GLY A 58 37.28 -10.77 -11.68
N VAL A 59 38.27 -11.64 -11.45
CA VAL A 59 38.80 -11.96 -10.11
C VAL A 59 40.33 -11.99 -10.15
N HIS A 60 40.98 -10.97 -9.56
CA HIS A 60 42.43 -10.77 -9.66
C HIS A 60 43.05 -10.45 -8.31
N TRP A 61 44.24 -10.98 -8.05
CA TRP A 61 45.08 -10.48 -6.95
C TRP A 61 45.74 -9.17 -7.38
N VAL A 62 45.53 -8.11 -6.60
CA VAL A 62 46.10 -6.78 -6.86
C VAL A 62 47.08 -6.41 -5.75
N PRO A 63 48.40 -6.55 -5.98
CA PRO A 63 49.41 -6.33 -4.94
C PRO A 63 49.38 -4.91 -4.35
N ALA A 64 49.13 -3.89 -5.17
CA ALA A 64 49.08 -2.49 -4.71
C ALA A 64 47.95 -2.23 -3.70
N VAL A 65 46.87 -3.03 -3.74
CA VAL A 65 45.73 -2.94 -2.81
C VAL A 65 45.83 -3.99 -1.69
N GLY A 66 46.62 -5.05 -1.88
CA GLY A 66 46.74 -6.16 -0.94
C GLY A 66 45.46 -7.01 -0.85
N ARG A 67 44.66 -7.07 -1.93
CA ARG A 67 43.35 -7.75 -1.96
C ARG A 67 43.11 -8.47 -3.28
N TYR A 68 42.20 -9.43 -3.26
CA TYR A 68 41.58 -9.95 -4.48
C TYR A 68 40.45 -9.02 -4.89
N LEU A 69 40.61 -8.28 -5.99
CA LEU A 69 39.53 -7.46 -6.53
C LEU A 69 38.56 -8.33 -7.33
N VAL A 70 37.28 -8.17 -7.00
CA VAL A 70 36.14 -8.84 -7.65
C VAL A 70 35.38 -7.76 -8.44
N THR A 71 35.45 -7.83 -9.77
CA THR A 71 35.06 -6.71 -10.65
C THR A 71 33.91 -7.03 -11.60
N SER A 72 33.62 -8.29 -11.88
CA SER A 72 32.45 -8.65 -12.70
C SER A 72 31.16 -8.70 -11.88
N TYR A 73 30.04 -8.36 -12.52
CA TYR A 73 28.74 -8.30 -11.87
C TYR A 73 28.37 -9.61 -11.19
N ASP A 74 28.43 -10.71 -11.93
CA ASP A 74 28.03 -12.02 -11.41
C ASP A 74 28.91 -12.43 -10.21
N ALA A 75 30.21 -12.12 -10.23
CA ALA A 75 31.10 -12.47 -9.12
C ALA A 75 30.81 -11.63 -7.87
N VAL A 76 30.56 -10.34 -8.04
CA VAL A 76 30.13 -9.44 -6.97
C VAL A 76 28.78 -9.89 -6.40
N HIS A 77 27.82 -10.19 -7.27
CA HIS A 77 26.47 -10.63 -6.88
C HIS A 77 26.49 -11.90 -6.02
N ASP A 78 27.26 -12.92 -6.43
CA ASP A 78 27.39 -14.17 -5.66
C ASP A 78 27.96 -13.92 -4.26
N THR A 79 28.92 -13.00 -4.13
CA THR A 79 29.54 -12.69 -2.83
C THR A 79 28.59 -12.01 -1.85
N GLU A 80 27.53 -11.36 -2.34
CA GLU A 80 26.50 -10.71 -1.51
C GLU A 80 25.47 -11.69 -0.94
N LEU A 81 25.23 -12.80 -1.62
CA LEU A 81 24.19 -13.75 -1.26
C LEU A 81 24.68 -14.86 -0.31
N ASP A 82 25.99 -15.01 -0.15
CA ASP A 82 26.61 -16.06 0.67
C ASP A 82 27.53 -15.48 1.75
N GLN A 83 26.94 -14.89 2.79
CA GLN A 83 27.69 -14.41 3.97
C GLN A 83 28.44 -15.53 4.70
N SER A 84 28.02 -16.80 4.54
CA SER A 84 28.65 -17.93 5.22
C SER A 84 30.03 -18.23 4.66
N THR A 85 30.22 -18.01 3.36
CA THR A 85 31.51 -18.14 2.68
C THR A 85 32.25 -16.81 2.63
N PHE A 86 31.54 -15.71 2.37
CA PHE A 86 32.08 -14.35 2.22
C PHE A 86 31.62 -13.50 3.40
N SER A 87 32.35 -13.62 4.51
CA SER A 87 32.06 -12.91 5.75
C SER A 87 32.26 -11.40 5.60
N ALA A 88 31.39 -10.61 6.20
CA ALA A 88 31.57 -9.17 6.37
C ALA A 88 32.58 -8.84 7.49
N ASN A 89 32.89 -9.80 8.35
CA ASN A 89 33.78 -9.65 9.49
C ASN A 89 35.24 -9.95 9.12
N GLU A 90 35.93 -8.94 8.58
CA GLU A 90 37.33 -9.06 8.19
C GLU A 90 38.30 -8.88 9.37
N GLN A 91 39.27 -9.80 9.49
CA GLN A 91 40.39 -9.68 10.43
C GLN A 91 41.30 -8.48 10.09
N GLY A 92 41.55 -7.63 11.09
CA GLY A 92 42.36 -6.42 10.93
C GLY A 92 41.68 -5.35 10.08
N SER A 93 40.34 -5.31 10.07
CA SER A 93 39.56 -4.31 9.33
C SER A 93 39.87 -2.88 9.80
N LEU A 94 40.22 -2.00 8.86
CA LEU A 94 40.37 -0.57 9.11
C LEU A 94 39.05 0.07 9.57
N MET A 95 37.92 -0.44 9.07
CA MET A 95 36.60 0.04 9.47
C MET A 95 36.28 -0.29 10.93
N ILE A 96 36.62 -1.49 11.39
CA ILE A 96 36.45 -1.86 12.81
C ILE A 96 37.35 -0.98 13.70
N ARG A 97 38.57 -0.67 13.24
CA ARG A 97 39.48 0.24 13.97
C ARG A 97 38.92 1.68 14.04
N ALA A 98 38.40 2.19 12.94
CA ALA A 98 37.92 3.58 12.85
C ALA A 98 36.56 3.78 13.53
N MET A 99 35.61 2.88 13.28
CA MET A 99 34.21 3.06 13.65
C MET A 99 33.76 2.13 14.78
N GLY A 100 34.58 1.16 15.20
CA GLY A 100 34.12 0.07 16.07
C GLY A 100 33.40 -1.04 15.28
N HIS A 101 33.00 -2.10 15.99
CA HIS A 101 32.40 -3.28 15.37
C HIS A 101 30.91 -3.08 15.10
N SER A 102 30.58 -2.34 14.03
CA SER A 102 29.21 -2.06 13.60
C SER A 102 28.55 -3.27 12.94
N MET A 103 27.22 -3.21 12.79
CA MET A 103 26.43 -4.25 12.12
C MET A 103 26.86 -4.50 10.67
N LEU A 104 27.49 -3.52 10.00
CA LEU A 104 28.00 -3.65 8.63
C LEU A 104 29.25 -4.55 8.52
N ARG A 105 29.87 -4.88 9.67
CA ARG A 105 31.04 -5.77 9.77
C ARG A 105 30.77 -6.99 10.66
N LYS A 106 29.49 -7.34 10.85
CA LYS A 106 29.04 -8.56 11.54
C LYS A 106 28.31 -9.45 10.55
N ASP A 107 28.41 -10.76 10.75
CA ASP A 107 27.53 -11.71 10.07
C ASP A 107 26.31 -12.02 10.95
N ASP A 108 25.31 -12.69 10.40
CA ASP A 108 24.19 -13.20 11.18
C ASP A 108 24.65 -14.29 12.17
N PRO A 109 24.04 -14.38 13.38
CA PRO A 109 22.80 -13.72 13.79
C PRO A 109 22.95 -12.33 14.42
N ASP A 110 24.15 -11.88 14.76
CA ASP A 110 24.34 -10.62 15.49
C ASP A 110 23.96 -9.40 14.62
N HIS A 111 24.27 -9.46 13.33
CA HIS A 111 23.89 -8.44 12.36
C HIS A 111 22.37 -8.20 12.30
N VAL A 112 21.55 -9.24 12.10
CA VAL A 112 20.10 -9.06 11.93
C VAL A 112 19.42 -8.45 13.17
N VAL A 113 19.94 -8.71 14.37
CA VAL A 113 19.40 -8.14 15.61
C VAL A 113 19.62 -6.63 15.65
N GLU A 114 20.86 -6.17 15.43
CA GLU A 114 21.17 -4.74 15.42
C GLU A 114 20.48 -4.00 14.27
N ARG A 115 20.43 -4.62 13.08
CA ARG A 115 19.74 -4.09 11.91
C ARG A 115 18.25 -3.89 12.15
N ARG A 116 17.58 -4.84 12.82
CA ARG A 116 16.15 -4.75 13.16
C ARG A 116 15.86 -3.60 14.12
N ALA A 117 16.78 -3.29 15.04
CA ALA A 117 16.66 -2.16 15.95
C ALA A 117 16.84 -0.80 15.23
N TRP A 118 17.69 -0.74 14.20
CA TRP A 118 17.98 0.47 13.43
C TRP A 118 16.94 0.80 12.34
N GLN A 119 16.27 -0.22 11.80
CA GLN A 119 15.35 -0.11 10.66
C GLN A 119 14.10 0.79 10.83
N PRO A 120 13.42 0.86 11.99
CA PRO A 120 12.08 1.46 12.07
C PRO A 120 11.97 2.89 11.53
N VAL A 121 12.95 3.74 11.82
CA VAL A 121 12.95 5.16 11.42
C VAL A 121 13.27 5.38 9.94
N LEU A 122 13.80 4.36 9.27
CA LEU A 122 14.23 4.41 7.86
C LEU A 122 13.22 3.76 6.91
N ARG A 123 12.07 3.29 7.42
CA ARG A 123 11.01 2.67 6.61
C ARG A 123 10.33 3.68 5.69
N PRO A 124 9.85 3.28 4.49
CA PRO A 124 9.23 4.19 3.52
C PRO A 124 8.14 5.09 4.10
N SER A 125 7.26 4.54 4.95
CA SER A 125 6.18 5.30 5.58
C SER A 125 6.67 6.37 6.55
N VAL A 126 7.76 6.11 7.29
CA VAL A 126 8.38 7.09 8.19
C VAL A 126 9.14 8.13 7.39
N VAL A 127 9.88 7.73 6.35
CA VAL A 127 10.57 8.65 5.44
C VAL A 127 9.59 9.65 4.84
N LYS A 128 8.46 9.17 4.29
CA LYS A 128 7.42 10.04 3.71
C LYS A 128 6.81 10.99 4.74
N ARG A 129 6.51 10.50 5.95
CA ARG A 129 5.80 11.26 6.99
C ARG A 129 6.70 12.24 7.75
N ALA A 130 7.84 11.78 8.23
CA ALA A 130 8.71 12.51 9.16
C ALA A 130 9.85 13.23 8.44
N TRP A 131 10.48 12.57 7.46
CA TRP A 131 11.74 13.06 6.89
C TRP A 131 11.59 13.90 5.63
N ARG A 132 10.68 13.55 4.71
CA ARG A 132 10.45 14.35 3.49
C ARG A 132 10.14 15.83 3.78
N PRO A 133 9.31 16.20 4.78
CA PRO A 133 9.13 17.62 5.13
C PRO A 133 10.39 18.29 5.69
N VAL A 134 11.29 17.53 6.33
CA VAL A 134 12.59 18.04 6.80
C VAL A 134 13.50 18.31 5.60
N PHE A 135 13.55 17.38 4.64
CA PHE A 135 14.35 17.52 3.43
C PHE A 135 13.90 18.72 2.61
N GLU A 136 12.59 18.91 2.40
CA GLU A 136 12.08 20.08 1.66
C GLU A 136 12.50 21.41 2.31
N ARG A 137 12.40 21.52 3.65
CA ARG A 137 12.85 22.72 4.37
C ARG A 137 14.35 22.96 4.25
N ASN A 138 15.15 21.90 4.35
CA ASN A 138 16.59 22.00 4.26
C ASN A 138 17.03 22.32 2.82
N ALA A 139 16.35 21.79 1.81
CA ALA A 139 16.60 22.13 0.41
C ALA A 139 16.34 23.62 0.16
N ASP A 140 15.21 24.16 0.64
CA ASP A 140 14.89 25.58 0.49
C ASP A 140 15.94 26.47 1.17
N ARG A 141 16.40 26.09 2.36
CA ARG A 141 17.48 26.79 3.08
C ARG A 141 18.78 26.79 2.30
N TYR A 142 19.32 25.62 1.95
CA TYR A 142 20.65 25.54 1.35
C TYR A 142 20.67 25.99 -0.12
N LEU A 143 19.55 25.92 -0.85
CA LEU A 143 19.41 26.57 -2.15
C LEU A 143 19.36 28.10 -2.03
N THR A 144 18.89 28.64 -0.92
CA THR A 144 18.95 30.09 -0.65
C THR A 144 20.40 30.49 -0.39
N GLU A 145 21.12 29.77 0.49
CA GLU A 145 22.54 30.01 0.77
C GLU A 145 23.41 29.88 -0.50
N LEU A 146 23.14 28.90 -1.37
CA LEU A 146 23.81 28.77 -2.67
C LEU A 146 23.53 29.98 -3.59
N ARG A 147 22.29 30.45 -3.64
CA ARG A 147 21.91 31.62 -4.46
C ARG A 147 22.58 32.90 -3.97
N GLU A 148 22.73 33.07 -2.67
CA GLU A 148 23.42 34.21 -2.06
C GLU A 148 24.92 34.23 -2.37
N LYS A 149 25.57 33.05 -2.48
CA LYS A 149 26.96 32.94 -2.95
C LYS A 149 27.13 33.35 -4.41
N GLY A 150 26.09 33.14 -5.23
CA GLY A 150 26.03 33.55 -6.62
C GLY A 150 26.73 32.60 -7.61
N PRO A 151 26.59 32.86 -8.92
CA PRO A 151 27.21 32.05 -9.97
C PRO A 151 28.73 31.91 -9.76
N GLY A 152 29.25 30.69 -9.92
CA GLY A 152 30.65 30.36 -9.59
C GLY A 152 30.83 29.58 -8.29
N ALA A 153 29.76 29.42 -7.51
CA ALA A 153 29.69 28.55 -6.35
C ALA A 153 29.90 27.07 -6.72
N ASP A 154 30.38 26.29 -5.76
CA ASP A 154 30.60 24.85 -5.90
C ASP A 154 29.35 24.08 -5.46
N LEU A 155 28.68 23.38 -6.39
CA LEU A 155 27.42 22.71 -6.08
C LEU A 155 27.56 21.60 -5.02
N VAL A 156 28.72 20.94 -4.95
CA VAL A 156 28.95 19.86 -4.00
C VAL A 156 29.06 20.44 -2.59
N TRP A 157 29.98 21.39 -2.40
CA TRP A 157 30.31 21.90 -1.07
C TRP A 157 29.38 23.02 -0.59
N ASP A 158 28.77 23.76 -1.50
CA ASP A 158 27.88 24.88 -1.16
C ASP A 158 26.41 24.48 -1.10
N PHE A 159 26.03 23.29 -1.57
CA PHE A 159 24.66 22.78 -1.49
C PHE A 159 24.56 21.30 -1.09
N ALA A 160 25.11 20.37 -1.87
CA ALA A 160 24.84 18.94 -1.68
C ALA A 160 25.34 18.43 -0.31
N ALA A 161 26.55 18.79 0.09
CA ALA A 161 27.15 18.39 1.36
C ALA A 161 26.42 18.99 2.59
N PRO A 162 26.17 20.31 2.68
CA PRO A 162 25.45 20.86 3.84
C PRO A 162 23.99 20.40 3.91
N PHE A 163 23.34 20.19 2.76
CA PHE A 163 22.00 19.61 2.69
C PHE A 163 21.96 18.18 3.25
N ALA A 164 22.82 17.29 2.75
CA ALA A 164 22.89 15.91 3.21
C ALA A 164 23.28 15.80 4.69
N ALA A 165 24.24 16.63 5.12
CA ALA A 165 24.67 16.67 6.51
C ALA A 165 23.56 17.10 7.47
N GLU A 166 22.78 18.13 7.14
CA GLU A 166 21.67 18.57 8.01
C GLU A 166 20.51 17.55 8.03
N ASN A 167 20.24 16.89 6.90
CA ASN A 167 19.25 15.81 6.84
C ASN A 167 19.67 14.64 7.73
N LEU A 168 20.94 14.21 7.64
CA LEU A 168 21.47 13.14 8.48
C LEU A 168 21.48 13.50 9.95
N ARG A 169 21.80 14.76 10.29
CA ARG A 169 21.71 15.29 11.66
C ARG A 169 20.30 15.11 12.23
N ALA A 170 19.28 15.49 11.46
CA ALA A 170 17.89 15.35 11.87
C ALA A 170 17.46 13.89 12.02
N ILE A 171 17.85 13.02 11.08
CA ILE A 171 17.51 11.59 11.11
C ILE A 171 18.17 10.89 12.30
N THR A 172 19.46 11.16 12.54
CA THR A 172 20.21 10.56 13.66
C THR A 172 19.72 11.08 15.01
N GLY A 173 19.24 12.33 15.07
CA GLY A 173 18.83 12.97 16.31
C GLY A 173 20.01 13.58 17.08
N LEU A 174 21.12 13.88 16.40
CA LEU A 174 22.27 14.56 17.00
C LEU A 174 21.99 16.07 17.09
N HIS A 175 21.12 16.46 18.03
CA HIS A 175 20.65 17.84 18.14
C HIS A 175 21.73 18.81 18.67
N ASN A 176 22.77 18.31 19.34
CA ASN A 176 23.85 19.08 19.96
C ASN A 176 25.02 19.45 19.03
N VAL A 177 24.97 19.07 17.76
CA VAL A 177 26.08 19.27 16.81
C VAL A 177 25.62 20.06 15.58
N THR A 178 26.55 20.47 14.73
CA THR A 178 26.25 21.19 13.48
C THR A 178 26.43 20.30 12.25
N GLN A 179 25.89 20.72 11.11
CA GLN A 179 26.14 20.05 9.83
C GLN A 179 27.64 20.03 9.47
N GLN A 180 28.41 21.06 9.84
CA GLN A 180 29.86 21.11 9.63
C GLN A 180 30.61 20.06 10.46
N ASP A 181 30.11 19.74 11.66
CA ASP A 181 30.66 18.65 12.47
C ASP A 181 30.43 17.31 11.77
N LEU A 182 29.21 17.04 11.31
CA LEU A 182 28.91 15.81 10.58
C LEU A 182 29.74 15.65 9.31
N GLN A 183 29.94 16.73 8.53
CA GLN A 183 30.80 16.68 7.34
C GLN A 183 32.26 16.32 7.70
N ARG A 184 32.83 16.98 8.72
CA ARG A 184 34.19 16.71 9.20
C ARG A 184 34.33 15.28 9.69
N TRP A 185 33.39 14.81 10.52
CA TRP A 185 33.40 13.47 11.08
C TRP A 185 33.28 12.41 9.98
N SER A 186 32.35 12.59 9.04
CA SER A 186 32.18 11.67 7.91
C SER A 186 33.47 11.56 7.09
N GLN A 187 34.06 12.70 6.68
CA GLN A 187 35.26 12.70 5.86
C GLN A 187 36.45 12.05 6.57
N THR A 188 36.72 12.42 7.82
CA THR A 188 37.84 11.85 8.59
C THR A 188 37.64 10.36 8.90
N MET A 189 36.41 9.91 9.12
CA MET A 189 36.09 8.49 9.22
C MET A 189 36.35 7.76 7.92
N ILE A 190 35.89 8.29 6.78
CA ILE A 190 36.13 7.69 5.46
C ILE A 190 37.63 7.61 5.18
N ASP A 191 38.38 8.69 5.39
CA ASP A 191 39.83 8.73 5.22
C ASP A 191 40.51 7.65 6.08
N ALA A 192 40.08 7.48 7.33
CA ALA A 192 40.58 6.45 8.23
C ALA A 192 40.24 5.02 7.76
N THR A 193 39.02 4.77 7.25
CA THR A 193 38.66 3.46 6.69
C THR A 193 39.43 3.12 5.40
N GLY A 194 39.89 4.14 4.68
CA GLY A 194 40.73 4.04 3.49
C GLY A 194 42.23 4.14 3.75
N ASN A 195 42.67 4.22 5.01
CA ASN A 195 44.08 4.46 5.39
C ASN A 195 44.97 3.21 5.24
N TYR A 196 45.04 2.64 4.03
CA TYR A 196 45.85 1.47 3.71
C TYR A 196 47.36 1.71 3.83
N ALA A 197 47.80 2.97 3.82
CA ALA A 197 49.18 3.38 4.04
C ALA A 197 49.56 3.49 5.53
N ASP A 198 48.60 3.29 6.45
CA ASP A 198 48.74 3.42 7.90
C ASP A 198 49.36 4.77 8.33
N ASP A 199 48.94 5.86 7.68
CA ASP A 199 49.40 7.22 7.99
C ASP A 199 48.93 7.62 9.42
N PRO A 200 49.84 7.93 10.35
CA PRO A 200 49.48 8.30 11.71
C PRO A 200 48.71 9.63 11.81
N VAL A 201 48.85 10.54 10.84
CA VAL A 201 48.13 11.82 10.83
C VAL A 201 46.66 11.60 10.49
N VAL A 202 46.36 10.69 9.56
CA VAL A 202 44.99 10.30 9.23
C VAL A 202 44.33 9.64 10.44
N TRP A 203 45.04 8.76 11.14
CA TRP A 203 44.54 8.16 12.38
C TRP A 203 44.25 9.19 13.47
N ALA A 204 45.17 10.12 13.73
CA ALA A 204 44.96 11.14 14.75
C ALA A 204 43.75 12.04 14.46
N ARG A 205 43.50 12.38 13.19
CA ARG A 205 42.31 13.16 12.78
C ARG A 205 41.02 12.36 12.93
N GLY A 206 41.07 11.07 12.57
CA GLY A 206 39.97 10.14 12.77
C GLY A 206 39.62 9.99 14.24
N GLU A 207 40.60 9.62 15.08
CA GLU A 207 40.44 9.41 16.53
C GLU A 207 39.79 10.60 17.22
N ALA A 208 40.21 11.83 16.91
CA ALA A 208 39.56 13.02 17.43
C ALA A 208 38.07 13.10 17.07
N SER A 209 37.70 12.75 15.84
CA SER A 209 36.29 12.73 15.41
C SER A 209 35.51 11.56 16.03
N PHE A 210 36.16 10.40 16.24
CA PHE A 210 35.52 9.25 16.87
C PHE A 210 35.15 9.57 18.32
N ASP A 211 36.06 10.23 19.04
CA ASP A 211 35.86 10.66 20.42
C ASP A 211 34.79 11.76 20.52
N GLU A 212 34.77 12.71 19.59
CA GLU A 212 33.73 13.75 19.50
C GLU A 212 32.33 13.15 19.25
N VAL A 213 32.21 12.15 18.36
CA VAL A 213 30.94 11.44 18.13
C VAL A 213 30.47 10.70 19.38
N ASP A 214 31.39 10.04 20.09
CA ASP A 214 31.05 9.32 21.33
C ASP A 214 30.56 10.28 22.42
N ALA A 215 31.24 11.41 22.61
CA ALA A 215 30.82 12.43 23.56
C ALA A 215 29.46 13.04 23.20
N ALA A 216 29.23 13.33 21.91
CA ALA A 216 27.96 13.87 21.44
C ALA A 216 26.80 12.86 21.61
N LEU A 217 27.05 11.59 21.30
CA LEU A 217 26.07 10.51 21.49
C LEU A 217 25.70 10.33 22.96
N ASP A 218 26.68 10.29 23.86
CA ASP A 218 26.43 10.05 25.28
C ASP A 218 25.46 11.10 25.86
N GLU A 219 25.64 12.38 25.50
CA GLU A 219 24.70 13.46 25.86
C GLU A 219 23.31 13.25 25.22
N MET A 220 23.27 12.89 23.94
CA MET A 220 22.01 12.74 23.20
C MET A 220 21.18 11.53 23.65
N LEU A 221 21.80 10.44 24.12
CA LEU A 221 21.06 9.30 24.67
C LEU A 221 20.24 9.70 25.90
N ASP A 222 20.81 10.53 26.78
CA ASP A 222 20.08 11.07 27.94
C ASP A 222 19.01 12.09 27.52
N TRP A 223 19.33 12.95 26.56
CA TRP A 223 18.38 13.93 26.05
C TRP A 223 17.14 13.27 25.43
N HIS A 224 17.31 12.24 24.60
CA HIS A 224 16.23 11.53 23.91
C HIS A 224 15.36 10.70 24.85
N ARG A 225 15.90 10.19 25.96
CA ARG A 225 15.09 9.57 27.02
C ARG A 225 14.12 10.58 27.64
N ALA A 226 14.50 11.85 27.72
CA ALA A 226 13.67 12.93 28.25
C ALA A 226 12.79 13.61 27.18
N HIS A 227 13.19 13.56 25.91
CA HIS A 227 12.53 14.28 24.81
C HIS A 227 12.31 13.38 23.58
N PRO A 228 11.30 12.49 23.60
CA PRO A 228 11.06 11.59 22.48
C PRO A 228 10.67 12.34 21.20
N ASP A 229 11.31 12.00 20.09
CA ASP A 229 10.98 12.44 18.72
C ASP A 229 11.02 11.27 17.71
N ASP A 230 10.88 11.55 16.41
CA ASP A 230 10.91 10.53 15.34
C ASP A 230 12.34 10.05 14.98
N SER A 231 13.39 10.57 15.61
CA SER A 231 14.80 10.29 15.26
C SER A 231 15.27 8.90 15.66
N LEU A 232 16.40 8.50 15.07
CA LEU A 232 17.02 7.21 15.29
C LEU A 232 17.36 6.97 16.77
N LEU A 233 18.04 7.92 17.40
CA LEU A 233 18.45 7.78 18.80
C LEU A 233 17.23 7.73 19.74
N SER A 234 16.20 8.53 19.49
CA SER A 234 14.91 8.48 20.20
C SER A 234 14.24 7.10 20.08
N ALA A 235 14.10 6.59 18.86
CA ALA A 235 13.48 5.29 18.61
C ALA A 235 14.26 4.16 19.28
N LEU A 236 15.61 4.23 19.28
CA LEU A 236 16.48 3.22 19.85
C LEU A 236 16.38 3.13 21.37
N VAL A 237 16.39 4.27 22.08
CA VAL A 237 16.27 4.28 23.55
C VAL A 237 14.86 3.88 24.02
N ALA A 238 13.85 4.01 23.15
CA ALA A 238 12.47 3.65 23.44
C ALA A 238 12.13 2.16 23.20
N LEU A 239 13.09 1.35 22.71
CA LEU A 239 12.83 -0.08 22.44
C LEU A 239 12.58 -0.87 23.73
N PRO A 240 11.39 -1.52 23.89
CA PRO A 240 11.04 -2.19 25.15
C PRO A 240 11.74 -3.53 25.36
N ASP A 241 11.93 -4.30 24.27
CA ASP A 241 12.35 -5.71 24.34
C ASP A 241 13.81 -5.95 23.92
N TYR A 242 14.54 -4.89 23.56
CA TYR A 242 15.96 -4.95 23.19
C TYR A 242 16.65 -3.65 23.54
N GLN A 243 17.75 -3.74 24.29
CA GLN A 243 18.61 -2.61 24.61
C GLN A 243 19.96 -2.86 23.95
N MET A 244 20.24 -2.08 22.90
CA MET A 244 21.51 -2.18 22.18
C MET A 244 22.66 -1.74 23.12
N PRO A 245 23.75 -2.51 23.25
CA PRO A 245 24.91 -2.09 24.02
C PRO A 245 25.45 -0.76 23.51
N VAL A 246 25.86 0.15 24.41
CA VAL A 246 26.32 1.50 24.03
C VAL A 246 27.45 1.48 23.01
N GLU A 247 28.37 0.51 23.09
CA GLU A 247 29.45 0.35 22.11
C GLU A 247 28.93 -0.02 20.71
N SER A 248 27.87 -0.83 20.63
CA SER A 248 27.18 -1.09 19.36
C SER A 248 26.44 0.16 18.86
N ILE A 249 25.87 0.98 19.75
CA ILE A 249 25.22 2.25 19.35
C ILE A 249 26.28 3.20 18.77
N ARG A 250 27.40 3.39 19.47
CA ARG A 250 28.55 4.20 19.00
C ARG A 250 29.02 3.72 17.65
N ALA A 251 29.23 2.42 17.50
CA ALA A 251 29.73 1.86 16.25
C ALA A 251 28.75 1.98 15.09
N ASN A 252 27.46 1.73 15.34
CA ASN A 252 26.42 1.86 14.32
C ASN A 252 26.14 3.32 13.97
N LEU A 253 26.26 4.25 14.91
CA LEU A 253 26.13 5.68 14.64
C LEU A 253 27.31 6.21 13.81
N LYS A 254 28.56 5.89 14.18
CA LYS A 254 29.76 6.23 13.38
C LYS A 254 29.65 5.70 11.95
N MET A 255 29.22 4.44 11.80
CA MET A 255 28.93 3.84 10.49
C MET A 255 27.80 4.57 9.74
N THR A 256 26.73 4.98 10.44
CA THR A 256 25.62 5.73 9.83
C THR A 256 26.06 7.12 9.38
N ILE A 257 26.92 7.80 10.14
CA ILE A 257 27.48 9.10 9.75
C ILE A 257 28.36 8.94 8.51
N GLY A 258 29.28 7.97 8.52
CA GLY A 258 30.17 7.71 7.39
C GLY A 258 29.46 7.21 6.13
N GLY A 259 28.33 6.50 6.28
CA GLY A 259 27.58 5.88 5.17
C GLY A 259 26.29 6.59 4.75
N GLY A 260 25.94 7.70 5.42
CA GLY A 260 24.66 8.39 5.25
C GLY A 260 24.79 9.85 4.82
N LEU A 261 26.00 10.34 4.58
CA LEU A 261 26.28 11.74 4.23
C LEU A 261 26.95 11.85 2.86
N ASN A 262 28.11 11.23 2.70
CA ASN A 262 28.92 11.37 1.50
C ASN A 262 28.22 10.73 0.30
N GLU A 263 27.53 9.61 0.51
CA GLU A 263 26.82 8.88 -0.52
C GLU A 263 25.67 9.68 -1.15
N PRO A 264 24.70 10.25 -0.39
CA PRO A 264 23.68 11.10 -0.98
C PRO A 264 24.25 12.40 -1.57
N ARG A 265 25.29 13.00 -0.96
CA ARG A 265 26.03 14.14 -1.54
C ARG A 265 26.56 13.79 -2.94
N ASP A 266 27.22 12.65 -3.06
CA ASP A 266 27.85 12.21 -4.30
C ASP A 266 26.80 11.83 -5.35
N ALA A 267 25.68 11.22 -4.94
CA ALA A 267 24.55 10.94 -5.82
C ALA A 267 23.94 12.24 -6.40
N ILE A 268 23.75 13.28 -5.58
CA ILE A 268 23.30 14.60 -6.05
C ILE A 268 24.31 15.17 -7.06
N GLY A 269 25.60 15.16 -6.71
CA GLY A 269 26.66 15.69 -7.56
C GLY A 269 26.75 14.99 -8.91
N VAL A 270 26.78 13.65 -8.92
CA VAL A 270 26.86 12.83 -10.15
C VAL A 270 25.62 13.01 -11.02
N ALA A 271 24.41 12.98 -10.43
CA ALA A 271 23.17 13.14 -11.18
C ALA A 271 23.09 14.53 -11.83
N ALA A 272 23.40 15.59 -11.07
CA ALA A 272 23.46 16.94 -11.62
C ALA A 272 24.53 17.05 -12.72
N TRP A 273 25.73 16.52 -12.49
CA TRP A 273 26.80 16.51 -13.49
C TRP A 273 26.41 15.79 -14.78
N ALA A 274 25.75 14.63 -14.68
CA ALA A 274 25.29 13.87 -15.82
C ALA A 274 24.28 14.65 -16.68
N LEU A 275 23.27 15.25 -16.05
CA LEU A 275 22.27 16.05 -16.75
C LEU A 275 22.85 17.33 -17.34
N LEU A 276 23.78 18.01 -16.66
CA LEU A 276 24.40 19.22 -17.20
C LEU A 276 25.36 18.92 -18.35
N ARG A 277 25.95 17.72 -18.41
CA ARG A 277 26.80 17.27 -19.53
C ARG A 277 26.02 16.72 -20.72
N ASP A 278 24.81 16.22 -20.51
CA ASP A 278 23.97 15.63 -21.56
C ASP A 278 22.64 16.38 -21.71
N PRO A 279 22.58 17.37 -22.62
CA PRO A 279 21.36 18.13 -22.90
C PRO A 279 20.21 17.31 -23.46
N GLU A 280 20.44 16.09 -23.97
CA GLU A 280 19.36 15.19 -24.40
C GLU A 280 18.67 14.61 -23.16
N GLN A 281 19.45 14.05 -22.23
CA GLN A 281 18.93 13.48 -20.98
C GLN A 281 18.26 14.54 -20.12
N ARG A 282 18.85 15.73 -20.02
CA ARG A 282 18.24 16.86 -19.31
C ARG A 282 16.87 17.24 -19.86
N ARG A 283 16.73 17.34 -21.19
CA ARG A 283 15.45 17.69 -21.83
C ARG A 283 14.37 16.65 -21.56
N LEU A 284 14.72 15.38 -21.40
CA LEU A 284 13.75 14.33 -21.07
C LEU A 284 13.14 14.59 -19.68
N VAL A 285 13.98 14.87 -18.68
CA VAL A 285 13.53 15.11 -17.30
C VAL A 285 12.80 16.45 -17.19
N GLU A 286 13.23 17.49 -17.90
CA GLU A 286 12.53 18.77 -17.95
C GLU A 286 11.15 18.64 -18.62
N ALA A 287 10.99 17.74 -19.59
CA ALA A 287 9.71 17.45 -20.23
C ALA A 287 8.80 16.54 -19.38
N ASP A 288 9.39 15.63 -18.60
CA ASP A 288 8.68 14.71 -17.71
C ASP A 288 9.35 14.62 -16.34
N PRO A 289 8.90 15.45 -15.37
CA PRO A 289 9.42 15.43 -14.01
C PRO A 289 9.19 14.12 -13.24
N THR A 290 8.43 13.15 -13.78
CA THR A 290 8.29 11.83 -13.14
C THR A 290 9.56 10.97 -13.26
N LEU A 291 10.53 11.39 -14.09
CA LEU A 291 11.76 10.66 -14.37
C LEU A 291 12.88 10.85 -13.32
N TRP A 292 12.67 11.61 -12.25
CA TRP A 292 13.71 11.83 -11.23
C TRP A 292 14.19 10.54 -10.54
N ASP A 293 13.30 9.56 -10.37
CA ASP A 293 13.69 8.23 -9.89
C ASP A 293 14.65 7.52 -10.85
N ALA A 294 14.38 7.59 -12.16
CA ALA A 294 15.24 7.01 -13.19
C ALA A 294 16.60 7.73 -13.28
N VAL A 295 16.62 9.06 -13.08
CA VAL A 295 17.86 9.85 -12.98
C VAL A 295 18.70 9.38 -11.80
N PHE A 296 18.07 9.22 -10.64
CA PHE A 296 18.76 8.76 -9.42
C PHE A 296 19.35 7.36 -9.60
N ASP A 297 18.54 6.41 -10.07
CA ASP A 297 18.96 5.02 -10.26
C ASP A 297 20.07 4.90 -11.32
N GLU A 298 19.97 5.64 -12.42
CA GLU A 298 21.02 5.65 -13.44
C GLU A 298 22.28 6.35 -12.95
N ALA A 299 22.19 7.39 -12.12
CA ALA A 299 23.37 8.07 -11.57
C ALA A 299 24.18 7.14 -10.67
N ILE A 300 23.52 6.43 -9.75
CA ILE A 300 24.20 5.50 -8.82
C ILE A 300 24.60 4.18 -9.49
N ARG A 301 23.97 3.79 -10.60
CA ARG A 301 24.50 2.74 -11.46
C ARG A 301 25.77 3.23 -12.15
N TRP A 302 25.69 4.36 -12.84
CA TRP A 302 26.76 4.90 -13.67
C TRP A 302 28.01 5.22 -12.86
N VAL A 303 27.87 5.84 -11.68
CA VAL A 303 28.93 6.06 -10.71
C VAL A 303 28.41 5.72 -9.32
N ALA A 304 28.67 4.50 -8.86
CA ALA A 304 28.29 4.05 -7.53
C ALA A 304 29.02 4.88 -6.45
N PRO A 305 28.30 5.55 -5.53
CA PRO A 305 28.94 6.34 -4.47
C PRO A 305 29.87 5.48 -3.60
N ILE A 306 29.42 4.28 -3.23
CA ILE A 306 30.28 3.23 -2.66
C ILE A 306 30.78 2.37 -3.81
N GLY A 307 32.05 2.52 -4.15
CA GLY A 307 32.65 1.83 -5.28
C GLY A 307 33.32 0.51 -4.92
N MET A 308 33.81 0.36 -3.69
CA MET A 308 34.37 -0.90 -3.18
C MET A 308 34.12 -1.08 -1.68
N TYR A 309 33.78 -2.29 -1.27
CA TYR A 309 33.82 -2.68 0.15
C TYR A 309 34.45 -4.07 0.33
N SER A 310 34.76 -4.44 1.57
CA SER A 310 35.50 -5.66 1.87
C SER A 310 34.63 -6.85 2.27
N ARG A 311 35.10 -8.05 1.90
CA ARG A 311 34.68 -9.35 2.43
C ARG A 311 35.91 -10.20 2.73
N GLN A 312 35.77 -11.21 3.59
CA GLN A 312 36.81 -12.21 3.83
C GLN A 312 36.26 -13.63 3.65
N THR A 313 36.99 -14.49 2.95
CA THR A 313 36.57 -15.88 2.79
C THR A 313 36.73 -16.64 4.12
N THR A 314 35.73 -17.44 4.50
CA THR A 314 35.78 -18.29 5.72
C THR A 314 36.38 -19.68 5.45
N ARG A 315 36.46 -20.07 4.18
CA ARG A 315 36.92 -21.37 3.68
C ARG A 315 37.49 -21.21 2.26
N ASP A 316 38.20 -22.24 1.79
CA ASP A 316 38.58 -22.34 0.37
C ASP A 316 37.33 -22.33 -0.52
N VAL A 317 37.35 -21.52 -1.57
CA VAL A 317 36.25 -21.39 -2.52
C VAL A 317 36.76 -21.14 -3.94
N ALA A 318 36.01 -21.60 -4.95
CA ALA A 318 36.23 -21.23 -6.33
C ALA A 318 35.19 -20.17 -6.74
N LEU A 319 35.63 -18.94 -7.00
CA LEU A 319 34.77 -17.85 -7.49
C LEU A 319 35.09 -17.61 -8.97
N ARG A 320 34.10 -17.78 -9.85
CA ARG A 320 34.29 -17.71 -11.32
C ARG A 320 35.47 -18.56 -11.83
N GLY A 321 35.62 -19.76 -11.25
CA GLY A 321 36.70 -20.70 -11.56
C GLY A 321 38.06 -20.33 -10.97
N VAL A 322 38.20 -19.20 -10.27
CA VAL A 322 39.41 -18.78 -9.56
C VAL A 322 39.40 -19.27 -8.11
N HIS A 323 40.46 -19.95 -7.69
CA HIS A 323 40.64 -20.37 -6.30
C HIS A 323 40.97 -19.17 -5.41
N LEU A 324 40.17 -19.00 -4.36
CA LEU A 324 40.39 -18.09 -3.25
C LEU A 324 40.66 -18.92 -1.99
N PRO A 325 41.81 -18.76 -1.33
CA PRO A 325 42.12 -19.49 -0.11
C PRO A 325 41.21 -19.07 1.05
N ALA A 326 41.05 -19.91 2.07
CA ALA A 326 40.42 -19.48 3.33
C ALA A 326 41.16 -18.27 3.93
N GLY A 327 40.42 -17.27 4.41
CA GLY A 327 40.98 -16.03 4.95
C GLY A 327 41.37 -14.99 3.89
N ALA A 328 41.13 -15.24 2.60
CA ALA A 328 41.41 -14.29 1.53
C ALA A 328 40.60 -13.00 1.71
N LYS A 329 41.30 -11.86 1.68
CA LYS A 329 40.71 -10.53 1.72
C LYS A 329 40.27 -10.09 0.33
N LEU A 330 38.98 -9.80 0.18
CA LEU A 330 38.36 -9.41 -1.07
C LEU A 330 38.07 -7.91 -1.08
N GLY A 331 38.17 -7.30 -2.25
CA GLY A 331 37.59 -5.99 -2.55
C GLY A 331 36.45 -6.18 -3.55
N ILE A 332 35.22 -5.99 -3.11
CA ILE A 332 34.02 -6.17 -3.91
C ILE A 332 33.72 -4.84 -4.62
N CYS A 333 34.00 -4.76 -5.93
CA CYS A 333 34.02 -3.51 -6.68
C CYS A 333 32.66 -3.22 -7.34
N LEU A 334 31.70 -2.68 -6.58
CA LEU A 334 30.39 -2.23 -7.08
C LEU A 334 30.52 -1.24 -8.25
N LEU A 335 31.51 -0.34 -8.22
CA LEU A 335 31.75 0.64 -9.27
C LEU A 335 32.10 -0.01 -10.62
N SER A 336 32.79 -1.15 -10.57
CA SER A 336 33.05 -1.98 -11.75
C SER A 336 31.81 -2.79 -12.12
N ALA A 337 31.21 -3.45 -11.13
CA ALA A 337 30.10 -4.36 -11.34
C ALA A 337 28.90 -3.66 -11.97
N ASN A 338 28.64 -2.37 -11.69
CA ASN A 338 27.55 -1.59 -12.31
C ASN A 338 27.85 -1.12 -13.75
N ARG A 339 29.05 -1.41 -14.25
CA ARG A 339 29.51 -1.10 -15.62
C ARG A 339 29.84 -2.36 -16.41
N ASP A 340 29.45 -3.53 -15.92
CA ASP A 340 29.67 -4.80 -16.61
C ASP A 340 28.87 -4.89 -17.91
N GLU A 341 29.59 -5.03 -19.02
CA GLU A 341 29.06 -5.12 -20.37
C GLU A 341 28.19 -6.36 -20.59
N SER A 342 28.28 -7.37 -19.70
CA SER A 342 27.39 -8.53 -19.74
C SER A 342 25.97 -8.22 -19.23
N GLN A 343 25.78 -7.11 -18.52
CA GLN A 343 24.51 -6.75 -17.87
C GLN A 343 23.85 -5.50 -18.44
N TRP A 344 24.64 -4.53 -18.92
CA TRP A 344 24.13 -3.29 -19.52
C TRP A 344 24.73 -3.05 -20.90
N THR A 345 23.89 -2.56 -21.82
CA THR A 345 24.34 -2.15 -23.15
C THR A 345 25.03 -0.80 -23.05
N ASP A 346 26.25 -0.63 -23.58
CA ASP A 346 26.99 0.64 -23.49
C ASP A 346 27.03 1.19 -22.04
N PRO A 347 27.57 0.42 -21.08
CA PRO A 347 27.45 0.71 -19.64
C PRO A 347 28.07 2.04 -19.22
N ALA A 348 29.03 2.54 -20.00
CA ALA A 348 29.74 3.80 -19.77
C ALA A 348 28.90 5.03 -20.11
N ARG A 349 27.80 4.88 -20.85
CA ARG A 349 26.84 5.97 -21.13
C ARG A 349 25.82 6.10 -20.00
N PHE A 350 25.59 7.34 -19.57
CA PHE A 350 24.46 7.70 -18.72
C PHE A 350 23.17 7.75 -19.57
N ASP A 351 22.24 6.84 -19.32
CA ASP A 351 20.96 6.79 -20.01
C ASP A 351 19.77 6.45 -19.11
N ILE A 352 18.89 7.43 -18.86
CA ILE A 352 17.72 7.25 -17.97
C ILE A 352 16.60 6.45 -18.64
N ARG A 353 16.70 6.16 -19.94
CA ARG A 353 15.70 5.39 -20.70
C ARG A 353 15.92 3.88 -20.64
N ARG A 354 16.96 3.42 -19.93
CA ARG A 354 17.25 1.98 -19.80
C ARG A 354 16.04 1.26 -19.21
N THR A 355 15.52 0.29 -19.96
CA THR A 355 14.39 -0.55 -19.56
C THR A 355 14.71 -2.00 -19.86
N GLY A 356 14.50 -2.91 -18.90
CA GLY A 356 14.75 -4.34 -19.06
C GLY A 356 16.22 -4.78 -19.03
N GLU A 357 17.17 -3.89 -18.69
CA GLU A 357 18.57 -4.24 -18.42
C GLU A 357 18.78 -4.50 -16.91
N GLY A 358 19.82 -5.28 -16.55
CA GLY A 358 20.02 -5.81 -15.19
C GLY A 358 19.91 -4.79 -14.04
N ALA A 359 19.70 -5.29 -12.81
CA ALA A 359 19.55 -4.44 -11.62
C ALA A 359 20.90 -3.94 -11.10
N HIS A 360 21.07 -2.64 -10.87
CA HIS A 360 22.31 -2.11 -10.27
C HIS A 360 22.53 -2.65 -8.84
N LEU A 361 23.79 -2.70 -8.42
CA LEU A 361 24.24 -3.18 -7.10
C LEU A 361 24.68 -2.05 -6.17
N ALA A 362 24.43 -0.79 -6.51
CA ALA A 362 24.88 0.38 -5.72
C ALA A 362 24.44 0.35 -4.23
N PHE A 363 23.31 -0.29 -3.90
CA PHE A 363 22.85 -0.49 -2.53
C PHE A 363 23.26 -1.84 -1.91
N GLY A 364 24.09 -2.61 -2.60
CA GLY A 364 24.38 -4.01 -2.30
C GLY A 364 23.18 -4.92 -2.54
N LYS A 365 23.40 -6.20 -2.28
CA LYS A 365 22.38 -7.25 -2.23
C LYS A 365 22.56 -8.07 -0.95
N GLY A 366 21.65 -9.01 -0.69
CA GLY A 366 21.73 -9.87 0.48
C GLY A 366 21.39 -9.17 1.80
N VAL A 367 21.93 -9.68 2.90
CA VAL A 367 21.50 -9.30 4.26
C VAL A 367 21.89 -7.86 4.63
N HIS A 368 22.99 -7.35 4.06
CA HIS A 368 23.49 -5.99 4.29
C HIS A 368 22.97 -4.94 3.32
N VAL A 369 21.98 -5.27 2.48
CA VAL A 369 21.36 -4.29 1.55
C VAL A 369 21.05 -2.96 2.26
N CYS A 370 21.35 -1.84 1.61
CA CYS A 370 21.34 -0.52 2.25
C CYS A 370 20.03 -0.24 2.98
N LEU A 371 20.13 0.09 4.27
CA LEU A 371 18.98 0.42 5.11
C LEU A 371 18.44 1.83 4.82
N GLY A 372 19.32 2.72 4.35
CA GLY A 372 19.02 4.10 3.98
C GLY A 372 18.54 4.30 2.54
N ALA A 373 18.32 3.25 1.75
CA ALA A 373 17.96 3.39 0.34
C ALA A 373 16.70 4.25 0.10
N TRP A 374 15.68 4.10 0.94
CA TRP A 374 14.46 4.92 0.87
C TRP A 374 14.68 6.37 1.30
N VAL A 375 15.57 6.60 2.26
CA VAL A 375 15.97 7.96 2.68
C VAL A 375 16.69 8.63 1.52
N ALA A 376 17.72 7.98 0.95
CA ALA A 376 18.52 8.53 -0.14
C ALA A 376 17.65 8.84 -1.37
N ARG A 377 16.71 7.97 -1.74
CA ARG A 377 15.78 8.24 -2.84
C ARG A 377 14.89 9.44 -2.58
N ALA A 378 14.25 9.51 -1.41
CA ALA A 378 13.39 10.65 -1.05
C ALA A 378 14.18 11.96 -0.90
N GLU A 379 15.40 11.89 -0.40
CA GLU A 379 16.28 13.02 -0.23
C GLU A 379 16.78 13.57 -1.58
N VAL A 380 17.21 12.68 -2.48
CA VAL A 380 17.87 13.05 -3.73
C VAL A 380 16.88 13.20 -4.88
N ALA A 381 16.08 12.16 -5.17
CA ALA A 381 15.17 12.12 -6.31
C ALA A 381 13.90 12.94 -6.07
N ASP A 382 13.26 12.82 -4.89
CA ASP A 382 12.00 13.51 -4.64
C ASP A 382 12.18 14.99 -4.27
N VAL A 383 13.37 15.38 -3.79
CA VAL A 383 13.62 16.71 -3.20
C VAL A 383 14.80 17.43 -3.83
N ALA A 384 16.04 16.95 -3.63
CA ALA A 384 17.23 17.74 -3.96
C ALA A 384 17.33 18.08 -5.45
N LEU A 385 17.23 17.08 -6.33
CA LEU A 385 17.37 17.27 -7.78
C LEU A 385 16.24 18.11 -8.37
N PRO A 386 14.94 17.83 -8.14
CA PRO A 386 13.85 18.67 -8.63
C PRO A 386 14.01 20.14 -8.17
N ARG A 387 14.24 20.35 -6.87
CA ARG A 387 14.34 21.71 -6.30
C ARG A 387 15.53 22.47 -6.83
N LEU A 388 16.67 21.81 -7.03
CA LEU A 388 17.86 22.41 -7.60
C LEU A 388 17.61 22.94 -9.02
N PHE A 389 17.05 22.11 -9.90
CA PHE A 389 16.80 22.47 -11.29
C PHE A 389 15.65 23.47 -11.45
N GLU A 390 14.68 23.46 -10.53
CA GLU A 390 13.61 24.48 -10.47
C GLU A 390 14.14 25.84 -9.96
N ALA A 391 14.97 25.84 -8.91
CA ALA A 391 15.39 27.05 -8.23
C ALA A 391 16.48 27.85 -8.96
N LEU A 392 17.22 27.22 -9.88
CA LEU A 392 18.34 27.82 -10.61
C LEU A 392 18.09 27.84 -12.13
N PRO A 393 17.32 28.81 -12.66
CA PRO A 393 17.09 28.93 -14.09
C PRO A 393 18.39 29.11 -14.87
N GLY A 394 18.57 28.29 -15.92
CA GLY A 394 19.79 28.31 -16.72
C GLY A 394 21.02 27.75 -16.00
N LEU A 395 20.83 26.88 -15.00
CA LEU A 395 21.91 26.13 -14.36
C LEU A 395 22.76 25.41 -15.42
N ASP A 396 24.08 25.61 -15.37
CA ASP A 396 25.05 24.99 -16.27
C ASP A 396 26.45 24.87 -15.61
N LEU A 397 27.31 24.04 -16.19
CA LEU A 397 28.72 23.95 -15.82
C LEU A 397 29.48 25.18 -16.33
N ILE A 398 30.56 25.55 -15.64
CA ILE A 398 31.45 26.62 -16.08
C ILE A 398 32.53 26.03 -17.00
N PRO A 399 32.58 26.38 -18.31
CA PRO A 399 33.49 25.74 -19.26
C PRO A 399 34.98 25.83 -18.87
N ASP A 400 35.41 26.97 -18.31
CA ASP A 400 36.80 27.23 -17.93
C ASP A 400 37.15 26.74 -16.51
N ARG A 401 36.19 26.15 -15.78
CA ARG A 401 36.36 25.57 -14.44
C ARG A 401 35.72 24.18 -14.41
N PRO A 402 36.37 23.17 -15.00
CA PRO A 402 35.77 21.85 -15.20
C PRO A 402 35.49 21.16 -13.86
N ALA A 403 34.34 20.50 -13.78
CA ALA A 403 34.01 19.64 -12.65
C ALA A 403 34.99 18.46 -12.57
N ARG A 404 35.38 18.09 -11.36
CA ARG A 404 36.36 17.03 -11.09
C ARG A 404 35.74 15.92 -10.26
N ALA A 405 35.95 14.68 -10.68
CA ALA A 405 35.57 13.49 -9.92
C ALA A 405 36.83 12.78 -9.41
N GLY A 406 36.71 12.11 -8.27
CA GLY A 406 37.82 11.42 -7.64
C GLY A 406 37.37 10.22 -6.79
N GLY A 407 38.30 9.30 -6.56
CA GLY A 407 38.11 8.14 -5.69
C GLY A 407 37.57 6.89 -6.41
N TRP A 408 37.66 5.74 -5.73
CA TRP A 408 37.22 4.43 -6.24
C TRP A 408 36.64 3.50 -5.17
N VAL A 409 37.08 3.65 -3.92
CA VAL A 409 36.43 3.02 -2.76
C VAL A 409 35.11 3.75 -2.46
N PHE A 410 35.19 5.07 -2.44
CA PHE A 410 34.07 5.99 -2.56
C PHE A 410 34.37 6.88 -3.77
N ARG A 411 33.37 7.18 -4.59
CA ARG A 411 33.55 8.01 -5.79
C ARG A 411 32.42 9.01 -5.94
N GLY A 412 32.79 10.27 -6.13
CA GLY A 412 31.88 11.39 -6.31
C GLY A 412 32.55 12.57 -6.99
N MET A 413 31.91 13.73 -6.90
CA MET A 413 32.44 14.98 -7.42
C MET A 413 33.26 15.69 -6.31
N ASP A 414 34.54 15.98 -6.58
CA ASP A 414 35.44 16.69 -5.66
C ASP A 414 35.25 18.22 -5.76
N GLU A 415 35.01 18.72 -6.97
CA GLU A 415 34.75 20.13 -7.27
C GLU A 415 33.72 20.20 -8.40
N MET A 416 32.68 21.04 -8.25
CA MET A 416 31.72 21.27 -9.32
C MET A 416 31.23 22.72 -9.36
N PRO A 417 32.02 23.63 -9.97
CA PRO A 417 31.65 25.02 -10.14
C PRO A 417 30.50 25.15 -11.14
N VAL A 418 29.41 25.80 -10.72
CA VAL A 418 28.21 25.96 -11.55
C VAL A 418 27.83 27.42 -11.73
N THR A 419 27.15 27.72 -12.83
CA THR A 419 26.60 29.04 -13.14
C THR A 419 25.11 28.95 -13.40
N TRP A 420 24.37 30.05 -13.23
CA TRP A 420 22.95 30.14 -13.56
C TRP A 420 22.57 31.60 -13.84
N THR A 421 21.38 31.82 -14.38
CA THR A 421 20.89 33.18 -14.65
C THR A 421 20.47 33.83 -13.33
N ALA A 422 21.21 34.84 -12.87
CA ALA A 422 20.83 35.63 -11.71
C ALA A 422 19.49 36.34 -11.98
N SER A 423 18.50 36.17 -11.08
CA SER A 423 17.28 36.97 -11.17
C SER A 423 17.64 38.46 -11.09
N PRO A 424 17.04 39.34 -11.92
CA PRO A 424 17.30 40.77 -11.85
C PRO A 424 16.75 41.31 -10.52
N GLY A 425 17.60 41.36 -9.49
CA GLY A 425 17.18 41.77 -8.16
C GLY A 425 18.23 41.70 -7.05
N CYS A 426 19.44 41.18 -7.30
CA CYS A 426 20.52 41.19 -6.31
C CYS A 426 21.86 41.53 -6.96
N THR A 427 22.10 42.83 -7.17
CA THR A 427 23.46 43.36 -7.15
C THR A 427 23.46 44.58 -6.23
N GLY A 428 24.07 44.44 -5.07
CA GLY A 428 24.58 45.59 -4.36
C GLY A 428 25.89 45.98 -5.01
N ASP A 429 25.94 47.12 -5.68
CA ASP A 429 27.16 47.89 -5.81
C ASP A 429 26.84 49.37 -5.89
N GLY A 430 27.37 50.12 -4.93
CA GLY A 430 27.20 51.56 -4.84
C GLY A 430 28.27 52.28 -5.62
N ALA A 431 27.87 53.10 -6.60
CA ALA A 431 28.56 54.35 -6.90
C ALA A 431 27.69 55.25 -7.80
N ASP A 432 27.48 56.46 -7.26
CA ASP A 432 27.37 57.74 -7.95
C ASP A 432 26.00 58.44 -8.04
N ARG A 433 26.09 59.74 -7.76
CA ARG A 433 25.04 60.67 -7.38
C ARG A 433 24.41 61.34 -8.60
N THR A 434 23.15 61.73 -8.46
CA THR A 434 22.58 63.07 -8.66
C THR A 434 21.26 63.09 -9.46
N ALA A 435 20.27 63.73 -8.83
CA ALA A 435 19.15 64.53 -9.37
C ALA A 435 18.38 64.05 -10.62
N ALA A 436 17.08 63.79 -10.47
CA ALA A 436 16.00 64.69 -10.94
C ALA A 436 14.61 64.01 -10.95
N THR A 437 13.71 64.55 -10.13
CA THR A 437 12.28 64.85 -10.37
C THR A 437 11.45 64.09 -11.42
N GLY A 438 10.30 63.56 -10.97
CA GLY A 438 9.03 63.58 -11.72
C GLY A 438 8.21 62.27 -11.72
N PRO A 439 6.91 62.27 -11.33
CA PRO A 439 6.03 61.11 -11.44
C PRO A 439 5.11 61.20 -12.67
N ALA A 440 4.96 60.12 -13.45
CA ALA A 440 3.85 59.89 -14.40
C ALA A 440 3.81 58.41 -14.87
N PRO A 441 2.75 57.92 -15.55
CA PRO A 441 1.76 57.01 -14.98
C PRO A 441 1.70 55.64 -15.69
N GLY A 442 0.88 54.75 -15.10
CA GLY A 442 0.75 53.34 -15.46
C GLY A 442 0.40 53.04 -16.91
N THR A 443 0.89 51.88 -17.34
CA THR A 443 0.41 51.15 -18.51
C THR A 443 0.35 49.68 -18.12
N THR A 444 -0.86 49.17 -17.95
CA THR A 444 -1.16 47.76 -17.71
C THR A 444 -0.96 46.98 -19.02
N PRO A 445 -0.18 45.91 -19.08
CA PRO A 445 -0.20 45.01 -20.24
C PRO A 445 -1.46 44.13 -20.17
N ALA A 446 -2.16 44.02 -21.31
CA ALA A 446 -3.34 43.19 -21.52
C ALA A 446 -3.04 41.69 -21.31
N PRO A 447 -4.03 40.88 -20.86
CA PRO A 447 -3.81 39.47 -20.56
C PRO A 447 -3.67 38.63 -21.84
N ALA A 448 -2.61 37.81 -21.88
CA ALA A 448 -2.40 36.81 -22.90
C ALA A 448 -3.45 35.69 -22.78
N ALA A 449 -4.04 35.30 -23.92
CA ALA A 449 -5.08 34.30 -24.05
C ALA A 449 -4.71 32.95 -23.40
N ALA A 450 -5.63 32.45 -22.58
CA ALA A 450 -5.56 31.17 -21.89
C ALA A 450 -5.76 30.00 -22.86
N LEU A 451 -4.95 28.95 -22.72
CA LEU A 451 -5.22 27.63 -23.27
C LEU A 451 -6.23 26.94 -22.36
N GLY A 452 -7.43 26.67 -22.88
CA GLY A 452 -8.51 25.99 -22.16
C GLY A 452 -8.24 24.50 -21.99
N GLY A 453 -7.96 24.07 -20.77
CA GLY A 453 -8.11 22.69 -20.35
C GLY A 453 -9.54 22.48 -19.82
N ALA A 454 -10.27 21.50 -20.38
CA ALA A 454 -11.60 21.16 -19.91
C ALA A 454 -11.56 20.64 -18.45
N VAL A 455 -12.42 21.18 -17.57
CA VAL A 455 -12.54 20.73 -16.18
C VAL A 455 -13.47 19.50 -16.17
N GLY A 456 -12.96 18.35 -15.70
CA GLY A 456 -13.75 17.11 -15.61
C GLY A 456 -14.83 17.13 -14.50
N PRO A 457 -15.80 16.19 -14.53
CA PRO A 457 -16.98 16.24 -13.68
C PRO A 457 -16.66 15.96 -12.20
N HIS A 458 -17.44 16.54 -11.30
CA HIS A 458 -17.36 16.37 -9.86
C HIS A 458 -18.29 15.25 -9.39
N VAL A 459 -17.74 14.21 -8.77
CA VAL A 459 -18.50 13.06 -8.25
C VAL A 459 -18.36 12.96 -6.73
N ALA A 460 -19.48 12.94 -6.02
CA ALA A 460 -19.54 12.69 -4.58
C ALA A 460 -19.94 11.23 -4.32
N VAL A 461 -19.24 10.55 -3.43
CA VAL A 461 -19.60 9.22 -2.93
C VAL A 461 -19.86 9.32 -1.43
N VAL A 462 -21.02 8.91 -0.97
CA VAL A 462 -21.45 9.00 0.44
C VAL A 462 -21.37 7.62 1.09
N GLY A 463 -20.37 7.43 1.95
CA GLY A 463 -20.01 6.18 2.58
C GLY A 463 -18.68 5.65 2.05
N SER A 464 -17.79 5.25 2.97
CA SER A 464 -16.44 4.77 2.65
C SER A 464 -16.25 3.26 2.87
N GLY A 465 -17.35 2.50 2.94
CA GLY A 465 -17.29 1.03 2.93
C GLY A 465 -16.86 0.48 1.56
N PRO A 466 -16.76 -0.85 1.39
CA PRO A 466 -16.33 -1.48 0.15
C PRO A 466 -17.02 -0.94 -1.11
N ALA A 467 -18.34 -0.78 -1.05
CA ALA A 467 -19.12 -0.25 -2.17
C ALA A 467 -18.66 1.16 -2.56
N GLY A 468 -18.46 2.05 -1.58
CA GLY A 468 -18.04 3.43 -1.84
C GLY A 468 -16.62 3.50 -2.39
N CYS A 469 -15.68 2.75 -1.80
CA CYS A 469 -14.30 2.68 -2.29
C CYS A 469 -14.22 2.10 -3.70
N TYR A 470 -14.90 0.98 -3.98
CA TYR A 470 -14.92 0.40 -5.32
C TYR A 470 -15.63 1.28 -6.34
N THR A 471 -16.71 1.97 -5.96
CA THR A 471 -17.37 2.95 -6.86
C THR A 471 -16.43 4.09 -7.19
N ALA A 472 -15.74 4.68 -6.20
CA ALA A 472 -14.79 5.74 -6.45
C ALA A 472 -13.66 5.30 -7.38
N GLN A 473 -13.13 4.09 -7.18
CA GLN A 473 -12.12 3.49 -8.06
C GLN A 473 -12.66 3.24 -9.47
N ALA A 474 -13.85 2.66 -9.61
CA ALA A 474 -14.46 2.35 -10.90
C ALA A 474 -14.81 3.61 -11.69
N VAL A 475 -15.36 4.64 -11.04
CA VAL A 475 -15.60 5.96 -11.65
C VAL A 475 -14.29 6.56 -12.13
N ARG A 476 -13.21 6.50 -11.33
CA ARG A 476 -11.92 7.09 -11.72
C ARG A 476 -11.27 6.36 -12.89
N ARG A 477 -11.42 5.03 -12.96
CA ARG A 477 -10.99 4.22 -14.11
C ARG A 477 -11.82 4.56 -15.37
N ARG A 478 -13.13 4.73 -15.22
CA ARG A 478 -14.05 4.95 -16.34
C ARG A 478 -14.07 6.39 -16.86
N LEU A 479 -13.82 7.35 -15.97
CA LEU A 479 -13.75 8.79 -16.21
C LEU A 479 -12.45 9.34 -15.59
N PRO A 480 -11.30 9.20 -16.29
CA PRO A 480 -9.98 9.65 -15.81
C PRO A 480 -9.84 11.16 -15.60
N GLU A 481 -10.84 11.95 -15.94
CA GLU A 481 -10.94 13.38 -15.69
C GLU A 481 -11.84 13.74 -14.49
N ALA A 482 -12.63 12.77 -13.98
CA ALA A 482 -13.56 13.00 -12.88
C ALA A 482 -12.87 13.24 -11.53
N ARG A 483 -13.31 14.26 -10.81
CA ARG A 483 -12.85 14.61 -9.45
C ARG A 483 -13.75 13.97 -8.41
N VAL A 484 -13.28 12.90 -7.78
CA VAL A 484 -14.08 12.11 -6.83
C VAL A 484 -13.82 12.53 -5.38
N THR A 485 -14.88 12.76 -4.61
CA THR A 485 -14.82 13.01 -3.17
C THR A 485 -15.67 12.00 -2.41
N VAL A 486 -15.08 11.27 -1.48
CA VAL A 486 -15.75 10.28 -0.62
C VAL A 486 -16.02 10.91 0.76
N PHE A 487 -17.30 11.02 1.12
CA PHE A 487 -17.76 11.53 2.40
C PHE A 487 -18.05 10.37 3.36
N GLU A 488 -17.55 10.44 4.58
CA GLU A 488 -17.79 9.45 5.63
C GLU A 488 -18.29 10.13 6.90
N ALA A 489 -19.33 9.55 7.53
CA ALA A 489 -19.94 10.10 8.73
C ALA A 489 -19.03 10.01 9.96
N ARG A 490 -18.05 9.11 9.91
CA ARG A 490 -17.05 8.86 10.95
C ARG A 490 -15.66 9.38 10.55
N PRO A 491 -14.76 9.64 11.52
CA PRO A 491 -13.36 9.92 11.19
C PRO A 491 -12.66 8.71 10.58
N GLU A 492 -13.14 7.49 10.84
CA GLU A 492 -12.58 6.25 10.29
C GLU A 492 -13.28 5.78 9.01
N PRO A 493 -12.53 5.41 7.96
CA PRO A 493 -13.06 4.85 6.74
C PRO A 493 -13.36 3.33 6.83
N PHE A 494 -13.72 2.74 5.69
CA PHE A 494 -13.85 1.29 5.42
C PHE A 494 -15.13 0.60 5.92
N GLY A 495 -15.99 1.32 6.64
CA GLY A 495 -17.33 0.84 7.01
C GLY A 495 -17.33 -0.56 7.63
N LEU A 496 -18.07 -1.50 7.03
CA LEU A 496 -18.19 -2.86 7.54
C LEU A 496 -16.89 -3.69 7.42
N VAL A 497 -15.88 -3.30 6.64
CA VAL A 497 -14.57 -3.97 6.71
C VAL A 497 -13.96 -3.78 8.10
N ARG A 498 -14.14 -2.59 8.67
CA ARG A 498 -13.63 -2.25 10.00
C ARG A 498 -14.54 -2.71 11.14
N TYR A 499 -15.86 -2.53 10.99
CA TYR A 499 -16.85 -2.72 12.08
C TYR A 499 -17.86 -3.86 11.86
N GLY A 500 -17.80 -4.57 10.74
CA GLY A 500 -18.71 -5.67 10.39
C GLY A 500 -18.01 -7.02 10.22
N VAL A 501 -16.90 -7.07 9.50
CA VAL A 501 -16.06 -8.28 9.40
C VAL A 501 -15.61 -8.67 10.80
N ALA A 502 -15.73 -9.95 11.12
CA ALA A 502 -15.43 -10.46 12.45
C ALA A 502 -13.99 -10.08 12.89
N PRO A 503 -13.77 -9.73 14.16
CA PRO A 503 -12.47 -9.25 14.62
C PRO A 503 -11.31 -10.23 14.47
N ASP A 504 -11.59 -11.52 14.38
CA ASP A 504 -10.60 -12.58 14.19
C ASP A 504 -10.29 -12.88 12.72
N HIS A 505 -10.93 -12.20 11.77
CA HIS A 505 -10.73 -12.37 10.32
C HIS A 505 -9.87 -11.27 9.71
N GLN A 506 -8.62 -11.14 10.17
CA GLN A 506 -7.72 -10.09 9.65
C GLN A 506 -7.40 -10.25 8.15
N GLY A 507 -7.33 -11.48 7.63
CA GLY A 507 -7.13 -11.72 6.20
C GLY A 507 -8.23 -11.09 5.32
N THR A 508 -9.50 -11.16 5.74
CA THR A 508 -10.61 -10.49 5.05
C THR A 508 -10.52 -8.97 5.19
N LYS A 509 -9.99 -8.46 6.31
CA LYS A 509 -9.81 -7.01 6.55
C LYS A 509 -8.65 -6.41 5.74
N ALA A 510 -7.74 -7.21 5.20
CA ALA A 510 -6.58 -6.77 4.41
C ALA A 510 -6.96 -5.96 3.15
N VAL A 511 -8.20 -6.11 2.65
CA VAL A 511 -8.73 -5.26 1.55
C VAL A 511 -8.71 -3.76 1.91
N ALA A 512 -8.68 -3.40 3.19
CA ALA A 512 -8.52 -2.02 3.64
C ALA A 512 -7.22 -1.39 3.12
N ASP A 513 -6.13 -2.14 2.99
CA ASP A 513 -4.85 -1.63 2.48
C ASP A 513 -4.97 -1.25 1.00
N GLN A 514 -5.81 -1.96 0.23
CA GLN A 514 -6.14 -1.56 -1.14
C GLN A 514 -6.93 -0.24 -1.15
N PHE A 515 -7.93 -0.09 -0.28
CA PHE A 515 -8.71 1.14 -0.19
C PHE A 515 -7.90 2.32 0.33
N SER A 516 -6.83 2.10 1.09
CA SER A 516 -5.91 3.17 1.49
C SER A 516 -5.23 3.82 0.29
N ARG A 517 -4.77 3.02 -0.69
CA ARG A 517 -4.12 3.53 -1.92
C ARG A 517 -5.00 4.48 -2.71
N LEU A 518 -6.32 4.23 -2.74
CA LEU A 518 -7.31 5.10 -3.36
C LEU A 518 -7.20 6.55 -2.85
N PHE A 519 -7.01 6.71 -1.54
CA PHE A 519 -6.96 8.02 -0.88
C PHE A 519 -5.56 8.64 -0.85
N GLU A 520 -4.51 7.82 -1.02
CA GLU A 520 -3.11 8.28 -1.01
C GLU A 520 -2.58 8.67 -2.39
N HIS A 521 -2.98 7.95 -3.44
CA HIS A 521 -2.31 7.98 -4.75
C HIS A 521 -3.26 8.20 -5.95
N ASP A 522 -4.52 7.76 -5.88
CA ASP A 522 -5.42 7.75 -7.05
C ASP A 522 -6.20 9.06 -7.27
N GLY A 523 -5.84 10.13 -6.55
CA GLY A 523 -6.47 11.45 -6.69
C GLY A 523 -7.91 11.52 -6.18
N VAL A 524 -8.34 10.57 -5.32
CA VAL A 524 -9.64 10.58 -4.65
C VAL A 524 -9.54 11.22 -3.27
N ARG A 525 -10.42 12.17 -2.97
CA ARG A 525 -10.41 12.89 -1.69
C ARG A 525 -11.29 12.21 -0.65
N PHE A 526 -10.76 11.95 0.54
CA PHE A 526 -11.53 11.51 1.71
C PHE A 526 -11.97 12.71 2.57
N VAL A 527 -13.23 12.70 3.00
CA VAL A 527 -13.84 13.70 3.90
C VAL A 527 -14.65 12.98 4.98
N GLY A 528 -13.96 12.56 6.04
CA GLY A 528 -14.53 11.95 7.23
C GLY A 528 -15.20 12.96 8.17
N SER A 529 -15.78 12.43 9.25
CA SER A 529 -16.55 13.21 10.24
C SER A 529 -17.64 14.09 9.62
N THR A 530 -18.22 13.68 8.50
CA THR A 530 -19.20 14.47 7.72
C THR A 530 -20.48 13.67 7.51
N ARG A 531 -21.54 14.05 8.22
CA ARG A 531 -22.85 13.41 8.10
C ARG A 531 -23.63 14.04 6.94
N VAL A 532 -24.14 13.19 6.05
CA VAL A 532 -25.06 13.58 4.97
C VAL A 532 -26.50 13.25 5.35
N HIS A 533 -27.44 14.17 5.12
CA HIS A 533 -28.87 14.01 5.46
C HIS A 533 -29.80 14.67 4.42
N THR A 534 -31.12 14.45 4.46
CA THR A 534 -32.06 14.83 3.37
C THR A 534 -32.87 16.10 3.62
N GLY A 535 -32.80 16.72 4.79
CA GLY A 535 -33.66 17.84 5.19
C GLY A 535 -34.00 18.89 4.11
N ALA A 536 -35.27 19.31 4.09
CA ALA A 536 -35.73 20.58 3.51
C ALA A 536 -35.64 21.69 4.57
N ALA A 537 -35.61 22.96 4.16
CA ALA A 537 -35.53 24.12 5.05
C ALA A 537 -36.51 23.96 6.22
N ALA A 538 -36.01 24.07 7.46
CA ALA A 538 -36.89 24.34 8.58
C ALA A 538 -37.69 25.60 8.21
N GLU A 539 -39.02 25.48 8.11
CA GLU A 539 -39.88 26.65 7.99
C GLU A 539 -39.46 27.65 9.07
N ASP A 540 -39.18 28.88 8.64
CA ASP A 540 -38.88 30.01 9.51
C ASP A 540 -39.82 29.97 10.71
N LEU A 541 -39.26 29.66 11.89
CA LEU A 541 -39.92 30.03 13.13
C LEU A 541 -39.83 31.56 13.19
N VAL A 542 -40.82 32.22 12.60
CA VAL A 542 -41.01 33.67 12.63
C VAL A 542 -41.15 34.10 14.08
N LEU A 543 -40.03 34.39 14.74
CA LEU A 543 -40.01 35.33 15.84
C LEU A 543 -40.15 36.71 15.23
N ARG A 544 -41.39 37.20 15.27
CA ARG A 544 -41.82 38.50 14.75
C ARG A 544 -40.82 39.61 15.11
N GLY A 545 -40.25 40.21 14.07
CA GLY A 545 -39.85 41.61 14.06
C GLY A 545 -38.42 41.92 14.49
N ARG A 546 -37.45 41.62 13.62
CA ARG A 546 -36.31 42.49 13.24
C ARG A 546 -35.42 41.78 12.20
N PRO A 547 -34.87 42.49 11.20
CA PRO A 547 -33.90 41.90 10.27
C PRO A 547 -32.58 41.71 11.02
N ALA A 548 -32.18 40.46 11.27
CA ALA A 548 -30.92 40.14 11.92
C ALA A 548 -29.92 39.58 10.91
N GLN A 549 -28.94 40.41 10.54
CA GLN A 549 -27.70 39.98 9.88
C GLN A 549 -26.83 39.06 10.77
N HIS A 550 -27.29 38.64 11.94
CA HIS A 550 -26.57 37.82 12.92
C HIS A 550 -27.57 36.91 13.65
N ALA A 551 -28.13 35.90 12.97
CA ALA A 551 -28.84 34.84 13.67
C ALA A 551 -27.81 33.91 14.35
N PRO A 552 -27.94 33.60 15.66
CA PRO A 552 -26.94 32.85 16.38
C PRO A 552 -26.95 31.39 15.92
N ALA A 553 -25.76 30.85 15.64
CA ALA A 553 -25.52 29.42 15.67
C ALA A 553 -26.16 28.86 16.95
N VAL A 554 -27.17 28.00 16.81
CA VAL A 554 -27.65 27.19 17.93
C VAL A 554 -26.49 26.27 18.29
N ARG A 555 -25.74 26.71 19.30
CA ARG A 555 -24.64 25.96 19.91
C ARG A 555 -25.25 24.81 20.70
N SER A 556 -25.29 23.62 20.13
CA SER A 556 -25.03 22.45 20.94
C SER A 556 -23.50 22.26 20.95
N GLN A 557 -22.93 22.16 22.14
CA GLN A 557 -21.54 21.72 22.33
C GLN A 557 -21.38 20.20 22.00
N ASP A 558 -22.43 19.57 21.44
CA ASP A 558 -22.56 18.13 21.24
C ASP A 558 -22.61 17.70 19.76
N ALA A 559 -22.56 18.61 18.77
CA ALA A 559 -22.69 18.22 17.36
C ALA A 559 -21.55 17.28 16.88
N ALA A 560 -21.97 16.20 16.21
CA ALA A 560 -21.23 14.96 15.96
C ALA A 560 -20.19 15.00 14.82
N GLY A 561 -19.98 16.13 14.15
CA GLY A 561 -19.12 16.29 12.98
C GLY A 561 -19.52 17.52 12.15
N ALA A 562 -19.07 17.58 10.89
CA ALA A 562 -19.65 18.41 9.85
C ALA A 562 -21.00 17.83 9.38
N GLU A 563 -21.91 18.69 8.93
CA GLU A 563 -23.23 18.30 8.42
C GLU A 563 -23.45 18.93 7.04
N VAL A 564 -23.88 18.11 6.08
CA VAL A 564 -24.13 18.51 4.69
C VAL A 564 -25.46 17.89 4.25
N THR A 565 -26.29 18.66 3.54
CA THR A 565 -27.54 18.13 2.99
C THR A 565 -27.33 17.46 1.63
N LEU A 566 -28.18 16.50 1.29
CA LEU A 566 -28.19 15.89 -0.05
C LEU A 566 -28.45 16.94 -1.13
N GLY A 567 -29.26 17.96 -0.83
CA GLY A 567 -29.48 19.11 -1.72
C GLY A 567 -28.19 19.87 -2.02
N GLN A 568 -27.38 20.16 -1.00
CA GLN A 568 -26.07 20.82 -1.18
C GLN A 568 -25.09 19.95 -2.00
N LEU A 569 -25.09 18.63 -1.80
CA LEU A 569 -24.28 17.74 -2.63
C LEU A 569 -24.73 17.78 -4.09
N ARG A 570 -26.04 17.70 -4.36
CA ARG A 570 -26.59 17.78 -5.72
C ARG A 570 -26.43 19.16 -6.35
N GLU A 571 -26.36 20.22 -5.55
CA GLU A 571 -26.09 21.58 -6.00
C GLU A 571 -24.65 21.71 -6.50
N HIS A 572 -23.69 21.06 -5.84
CA HIS A 572 -22.26 21.26 -6.11
C HIS A 572 -21.57 20.10 -6.85
N PHE A 573 -22.18 18.94 -7.00
CA PHE A 573 -21.61 17.79 -7.72
C PHE A 573 -22.49 17.39 -8.91
N ASP A 574 -21.86 16.87 -9.96
CA ASP A 574 -22.54 16.39 -11.17
C ASP A 574 -23.18 15.01 -10.94
N ALA A 575 -22.56 14.18 -10.09
CA ALA A 575 -23.12 12.91 -9.65
C ALA A 575 -22.91 12.69 -8.14
N VAL A 576 -23.93 12.18 -7.47
CA VAL A 576 -23.90 11.78 -6.06
C VAL A 576 -24.23 10.30 -5.95
N VAL A 577 -23.35 9.49 -5.37
CA VAL A 577 -23.56 8.07 -5.15
C VAL A 577 -23.75 7.79 -3.66
N LEU A 578 -24.88 7.19 -3.30
CA LEU A 578 -25.16 6.74 -1.94
C LEU A 578 -24.66 5.31 -1.75
N ALA A 579 -23.56 5.17 -1.00
CA ALA A 579 -22.87 3.91 -0.70
C ALA A 579 -22.87 3.62 0.82
N THR A 580 -23.96 3.98 1.50
CA THR A 580 -24.09 3.97 2.97
C THR A 580 -24.23 2.57 3.58
N GLY A 581 -24.52 1.56 2.77
CA GLY A 581 -24.78 0.19 3.23
C GLY A 581 -26.08 0.06 4.03
N LEU A 582 -26.20 -1.01 4.81
CA LEU A 582 -27.35 -1.28 5.68
C LEU A 582 -26.85 -1.51 7.11
N ARG A 583 -27.40 -0.76 8.06
CA ARG A 583 -26.88 -0.73 9.46
C ARG A 583 -27.76 -1.50 10.44
N ARG A 584 -29.08 -1.50 10.26
CA ARG A 584 -30.04 -2.03 11.24
C ARG A 584 -30.23 -3.53 11.04
N ASP A 585 -30.33 -4.27 12.13
CA ASP A 585 -30.69 -5.69 12.10
C ASP A 585 -32.15 -5.88 11.68
N ALA A 586 -32.43 -6.92 10.90
CA ALA A 586 -33.79 -7.25 10.53
C ALA A 586 -34.60 -7.73 11.75
N PRO A 587 -35.79 -7.15 12.03
CA PRO A 587 -36.57 -7.47 13.21
C PRO A 587 -37.18 -8.86 13.11
N LEU A 588 -37.11 -9.62 14.20
CA LEU A 588 -37.80 -10.90 14.31
C LEU A 588 -39.31 -10.66 14.40
N GLN A 589 -40.08 -11.33 13.54
CA GLN A 589 -41.54 -11.12 13.43
C GLN A 589 -42.30 -12.13 14.31
N VAL A 590 -42.06 -12.11 15.62
CA VAL A 590 -42.74 -12.97 16.61
C VAL A 590 -43.08 -12.19 17.88
N LEU A 591 -43.99 -12.71 18.70
CA LEU A 591 -44.26 -12.13 20.02
C LEU A 591 -43.00 -12.13 20.89
N GLY A 592 -42.74 -11.02 21.59
CA GLY A 592 -41.58 -10.86 22.47
C GLY A 592 -40.26 -10.51 21.75
N ALA A 593 -40.28 -10.24 20.44
CA ALA A 593 -39.09 -9.84 19.68
C ALA A 593 -38.51 -8.47 20.08
N ASP A 594 -39.27 -7.66 20.80
CA ASP A 594 -38.93 -6.32 21.32
C ASP A 594 -38.45 -6.34 22.78
N LEU A 595 -38.35 -7.52 23.40
CA LEU A 595 -37.92 -7.65 24.78
C LEU A 595 -36.45 -7.28 24.99
N THR A 596 -36.17 -6.68 26.14
CA THR A 596 -34.80 -6.50 26.64
C THR A 596 -34.11 -7.87 26.77
N GLY A 597 -33.04 -8.07 26.00
CA GLY A 597 -32.35 -9.36 25.87
C GLY A 597 -32.46 -10.01 24.49
N VAL A 598 -33.27 -9.45 23.59
CA VAL A 598 -33.23 -9.74 22.15
C VAL A 598 -32.29 -8.75 21.47
N ILE A 599 -31.22 -9.25 20.86
CA ILE A 599 -30.10 -8.44 20.35
C ILE A 599 -29.87 -8.78 18.87
N GLY A 600 -29.65 -7.75 18.05
CA GLY A 600 -29.25 -7.93 16.66
C GLY A 600 -27.82 -8.44 16.52
N SER A 601 -27.57 -9.38 15.61
CA SER A 601 -26.21 -9.87 15.32
C SER A 601 -25.25 -8.78 14.85
N GLY A 602 -25.76 -7.78 14.12
CA GLY A 602 -25.03 -6.61 13.66
C GLY A 602 -24.62 -5.69 14.79
N GLU A 603 -25.55 -5.43 15.73
CA GLU A 603 -25.25 -4.72 16.97
C GLU A 603 -24.15 -5.44 17.77
N LEU A 604 -24.30 -6.75 17.99
CA LEU A 604 -23.32 -7.55 18.71
C LEU A 604 -21.95 -7.55 18.02
N THR A 605 -21.92 -7.67 16.69
CA THR A 605 -20.67 -7.70 15.92
C THR A 605 -19.97 -6.34 15.94
N ARG A 606 -20.72 -5.23 15.88
CA ARG A 606 -20.16 -3.88 16.02
C ARG A 606 -19.61 -3.64 17.42
N LEU A 607 -20.29 -4.14 18.46
CA LEU A 607 -19.81 -4.10 19.85
C LEU A 607 -18.48 -4.85 19.99
N LEU A 608 -18.40 -6.08 19.49
CA LEU A 608 -17.17 -6.88 19.50
C LEU A 608 -16.05 -6.26 18.65
N ASN A 609 -16.41 -5.52 17.60
CA ASN A 609 -15.47 -4.74 16.80
C ASN A 609 -15.13 -3.37 17.40
N GLY A 610 -15.64 -3.00 18.58
CA GLY A 610 -15.34 -1.73 19.23
C GLY A 610 -15.90 -0.51 18.50
N GLU A 611 -17.07 -0.59 17.85
CA GLU A 611 -17.70 0.59 17.22
C GLU A 611 -18.15 1.59 18.29
N PRO A 612 -17.69 2.86 18.23
CA PRO A 612 -17.99 3.88 19.25
C PRO A 612 -19.46 4.03 19.57
N GLU A 613 -20.33 4.17 18.56
CA GLU A 613 -21.75 4.45 18.78
C GLU A 613 -22.45 3.29 19.49
N THR A 614 -22.13 2.06 19.12
CA THR A 614 -22.65 0.86 19.79
C THR A 614 -22.07 0.76 21.21
N CYS A 615 -20.77 0.94 21.41
CA CYS A 615 -20.15 0.81 22.74
C CYS A 615 -20.64 1.86 23.74
N SER A 616 -20.83 3.11 23.31
CA SER A 616 -21.30 4.20 24.18
C SER A 616 -22.81 4.21 24.41
N GLY A 617 -23.59 3.64 23.49
CA GLY A 617 -25.06 3.78 23.48
C GLY A 617 -25.84 2.62 24.08
N THR A 618 -25.21 1.47 24.28
CA THR A 618 -25.95 0.21 24.52
C THR A 618 -25.86 -0.29 25.96
N GLY A 619 -25.16 0.41 26.86
CA GLY A 619 -25.01 0.01 28.27
C GLY A 619 -24.19 -1.26 28.50
N TRP A 620 -23.68 -1.90 27.43
CA TRP A 620 -22.86 -3.13 27.50
C TRP A 620 -21.39 -2.89 27.90
N ALA A 621 -20.91 -1.64 27.74
CA ALA A 621 -19.54 -1.25 28.07
C ALA A 621 -19.35 -0.85 29.55
N GLU A 622 -20.43 -0.78 30.33
CA GLU A 622 -20.37 -0.47 31.76
C GLU A 622 -19.97 -1.72 32.57
N PRO A 623 -19.23 -1.58 33.70
CA PRO A 623 -18.80 -2.71 34.53
C PRO A 623 -19.95 -3.61 35.03
N ASP A 624 -21.15 -3.03 35.19
CA ASP A 624 -22.38 -3.69 35.65
C ASP A 624 -23.36 -4.04 34.51
N ALA A 625 -22.90 -3.96 33.26
CA ALA A 625 -23.66 -4.29 32.07
C ALA A 625 -24.31 -5.69 32.11
N ALA A 626 -25.46 -5.81 31.43
CA ALA A 626 -26.09 -7.10 31.16
C ALA A 626 -25.10 -8.06 30.47
N SER A 627 -25.08 -9.33 30.87
CA SER A 627 -24.39 -10.40 30.13
C SER A 627 -25.39 -11.15 29.26
N LEU A 628 -24.92 -11.99 28.33
CA LEU A 628 -25.81 -12.92 27.60
C LEU A 628 -26.47 -13.98 28.49
N GLY A 629 -26.06 -14.08 29.76
CA GLY A 629 -26.53 -15.06 30.73
C GLY A 629 -25.72 -16.36 30.65
N ARG A 630 -26.32 -17.46 31.07
CA ARG A 630 -25.76 -18.81 30.96
C ARG A 630 -26.06 -19.45 29.62
N SER A 631 -27.24 -19.16 29.06
CA SER A 631 -27.69 -19.71 27.78
C SER A 631 -28.11 -18.60 26.81
N ALA A 632 -27.63 -18.66 25.56
CA ALA A 632 -28.01 -17.73 24.50
C ALA A 632 -28.57 -18.47 23.27
N ALA A 633 -29.67 -17.97 22.70
CA ALA A 633 -30.28 -18.52 21.48
C ALA A 633 -29.96 -17.66 20.25
N VAL A 634 -29.12 -18.15 19.34
CA VAL A 634 -28.80 -17.54 18.05
C VAL A 634 -29.81 -18.01 17.00
N ILE A 635 -30.64 -17.11 16.50
CA ILE A 635 -31.63 -17.38 15.46
C ILE A 635 -31.03 -17.03 14.09
N GLY A 636 -30.78 -18.04 13.26
CA GLY A 636 -30.21 -17.88 11.92
C GLY A 636 -29.15 -18.93 11.58
N MET A 637 -28.97 -19.19 10.28
CA MET A 637 -27.97 -20.13 9.75
C MET A 637 -27.27 -19.55 8.51
N GLY A 638 -26.72 -18.34 8.65
CA GLY A 638 -25.84 -17.70 7.67
C GLY A 638 -24.46 -17.43 8.27
N ASN A 639 -23.53 -16.89 7.46
CA ASN A 639 -22.15 -16.62 7.88
C ASN A 639 -22.07 -15.77 9.16
N VAL A 640 -22.87 -14.71 9.26
CA VAL A 640 -22.90 -13.86 10.47
C VAL A 640 -23.32 -14.64 11.72
N ALA A 641 -24.25 -15.60 11.60
CA ALA A 641 -24.62 -16.46 12.72
C ALA A 641 -23.44 -17.35 13.15
N MET A 642 -22.69 -17.89 12.19
CA MET A 642 -21.50 -18.70 12.47
C MET A 642 -20.40 -17.85 13.12
N ASP A 643 -20.16 -16.64 12.64
CA ASP A 643 -19.20 -15.70 13.25
C ASP A 643 -19.57 -15.38 14.70
N VAL A 644 -20.85 -15.11 14.99
CA VAL A 644 -21.31 -14.90 16.36
C VAL A 644 -21.04 -16.13 17.22
N VAL A 645 -21.42 -17.31 16.77
CA VAL A 645 -21.19 -18.56 17.52
C VAL A 645 -19.70 -18.77 17.76
N ARG A 646 -18.85 -18.60 16.73
CA ARG A 646 -17.39 -18.76 16.83
C ARG A 646 -16.78 -17.77 17.81
N LEU A 647 -17.14 -16.49 17.73
CA LEU A 647 -16.61 -15.45 18.61
C LEU A 647 -17.02 -15.65 20.07
N LEU A 648 -18.28 -16.04 20.33
CA LEU A 648 -18.75 -16.38 21.67
C LEU A 648 -18.10 -17.67 22.19
N ALA A 649 -17.76 -18.59 21.30
CA ALA A 649 -17.09 -19.82 21.65
C ALA A 649 -15.59 -19.66 21.89
N LYS A 650 -14.89 -18.66 21.35
CA LYS A 650 -13.43 -18.49 21.55
C LYS A 650 -13.07 -17.97 22.95
N THR A 651 -11.93 -18.41 23.46
CA THR A 651 -11.29 -17.82 24.66
C THR A 651 -10.42 -16.63 24.27
N ALA A 652 -9.96 -15.84 25.25
CA ALA A 652 -9.06 -14.71 25.01
C ALA A 652 -7.76 -15.11 24.26
N ALA A 653 -7.25 -16.33 24.50
CA ALA A 653 -6.09 -16.88 23.80
C ALA A 653 -6.40 -17.25 22.34
N GLY A 654 -7.59 -17.81 22.07
CA GLY A 654 -8.05 -18.11 20.70
C GLY A 654 -8.34 -16.88 19.83
N LEU A 655 -8.15 -15.68 20.38
CA LEU A 655 -8.33 -14.38 19.73
C LEU A 655 -6.99 -13.65 19.51
N GLU A 656 -5.86 -14.32 19.70
CA GLU A 656 -4.55 -13.77 19.32
C GLU A 656 -4.52 -13.36 17.83
N GLY A 657 -3.91 -12.21 17.54
CA GLY A 657 -3.89 -11.62 16.19
C GLY A 657 -5.20 -10.90 15.79
N SER A 658 -6.21 -10.82 16.66
CA SER A 658 -7.46 -10.09 16.37
C SER A 658 -7.41 -8.61 16.76
N ASP A 659 -8.40 -7.83 16.31
CA ASP A 659 -8.71 -6.47 16.75
C ASP A 659 -9.98 -6.41 17.61
N ILE A 660 -10.28 -7.48 18.35
CA ILE A 660 -11.49 -7.60 19.17
C ILE A 660 -11.48 -6.61 20.34
N HIS A 661 -12.66 -6.10 20.68
CA HIS A 661 -12.86 -5.33 21.91
C HIS A 661 -12.92 -6.27 23.12
N ASP A 662 -11.76 -6.53 23.73
CA ASP A 662 -11.57 -7.54 24.78
C ASP A 662 -12.57 -7.41 25.95
N ALA A 663 -12.84 -6.20 26.43
CA ALA A 663 -13.77 -5.99 27.55
C ALA A 663 -15.21 -6.37 27.20
N ALA A 664 -15.64 -6.15 25.94
CA ALA A 664 -16.98 -6.52 25.52
C ALA A 664 -17.10 -8.04 25.36
N HIS A 665 -16.08 -8.67 24.76
CA HIS A 665 -16.02 -10.13 24.64
C HIS A 665 -16.06 -10.80 26.02
N ALA A 666 -15.28 -10.31 26.98
CA ALA A 666 -15.27 -10.82 28.34
C ALA A 666 -16.65 -10.68 29.02
N THR A 667 -17.31 -9.52 28.91
CA THR A 667 -18.65 -9.30 29.49
C THR A 667 -19.72 -10.21 28.88
N LEU A 668 -19.67 -10.46 27.58
CA LEU A 668 -20.63 -11.32 26.87
C LEU A 668 -20.44 -12.80 27.22
N THR A 669 -19.18 -13.25 27.36
CA THR A 669 -18.84 -14.67 27.50
C THR A 669 -18.63 -15.14 28.94
N ARG A 670 -18.43 -14.25 29.92
CA ARG A 670 -18.07 -14.59 31.31
C ARG A 670 -18.96 -15.64 32.02
N ARG A 671 -20.24 -15.74 31.65
CA ARG A 671 -21.22 -16.65 32.28
C ARG A 671 -21.76 -17.69 31.31
N LEU A 672 -21.43 -17.59 30.02
CA LEU A 672 -22.04 -18.36 28.96
C LEU A 672 -21.49 -19.79 28.98
N ASP A 673 -22.39 -20.76 29.18
CA ASP A 673 -22.06 -22.19 29.15
C ASP A 673 -22.85 -22.93 28.05
N THR A 674 -23.88 -22.29 27.47
CA THR A 674 -24.74 -22.90 26.46
C THR A 674 -25.07 -21.91 25.33
N VAL A 675 -24.98 -22.37 24.08
CA VAL A 675 -25.45 -21.65 22.89
C VAL A 675 -26.39 -22.54 22.09
N HIS A 676 -27.59 -22.05 21.80
CA HIS A 676 -28.56 -22.70 20.92
C HIS A 676 -28.57 -22.02 19.55
N VAL A 677 -28.21 -22.72 18.49
CA VAL A 677 -28.32 -22.23 17.11
C VAL A 677 -29.61 -22.76 16.52
N ILE A 678 -30.55 -21.87 16.22
CA ILE A 678 -31.90 -22.20 15.74
C ILE A 678 -32.05 -21.77 14.29
N GLY A 679 -32.32 -22.72 13.41
CA GLY A 679 -32.54 -22.43 12.01
C GLY A 679 -33.71 -23.18 11.39
N ARG A 680 -34.54 -22.43 10.66
CA ARG A 680 -35.76 -22.94 10.00
C ARG A 680 -35.50 -23.91 8.85
N SER A 681 -34.25 -24.07 8.42
CA SER A 681 -33.87 -24.84 7.23
C SER A 681 -32.88 -25.93 7.60
N LEU A 682 -32.88 -27.02 6.83
CA LEU A 682 -31.81 -28.02 6.91
C LEU A 682 -30.48 -27.47 6.38
N PRO A 683 -29.33 -28.03 6.81
CA PRO A 683 -28.00 -27.55 6.41
C PRO A 683 -27.80 -27.44 4.88
N ALA A 684 -28.37 -28.35 4.09
CA ALA A 684 -28.33 -28.29 2.63
C ALA A 684 -28.85 -26.96 2.04
N ARG A 685 -29.86 -26.36 2.67
CA ARG A 685 -30.51 -25.10 2.27
C ARG A 685 -30.03 -23.88 3.09
N ALA A 686 -29.09 -24.08 4.01
CA ALA A 686 -28.54 -23.00 4.81
C ALA A 686 -27.61 -22.11 3.97
N ARG A 687 -27.35 -20.90 4.45
CA ARG A 687 -26.55 -19.88 3.73
C ARG A 687 -25.14 -19.72 4.27
N PHE A 688 -24.75 -20.53 5.25
CA PHE A 688 -23.38 -20.49 5.78
C PHE A 688 -22.43 -21.29 4.89
N ASP A 689 -21.16 -20.89 4.91
CA ASP A 689 -20.08 -21.61 4.23
C ASP A 689 -19.58 -22.78 5.09
N PRO A 690 -19.35 -23.98 4.52
CA PRO A 690 -18.94 -25.15 5.29
C PRO A 690 -17.67 -24.95 6.13
N VAL A 691 -16.74 -24.09 5.68
CA VAL A 691 -15.48 -23.79 6.39
C VAL A 691 -15.75 -23.12 7.74
N MET A 692 -16.69 -22.16 7.81
CA MET A 692 -17.04 -21.50 9.08
C MET A 692 -17.60 -22.47 10.12
N LEU A 693 -18.30 -23.51 9.66
CA LEU A 693 -18.75 -24.57 10.57
C LEU A 693 -17.55 -25.39 11.08
N ARG A 694 -16.63 -25.81 10.21
CA ARG A 694 -15.40 -26.53 10.61
C ARG A 694 -14.60 -25.76 11.64
N GLU A 695 -14.40 -24.45 11.42
CA GLU A 695 -13.70 -23.57 12.37
C GLU A 695 -14.32 -23.60 13.77
N ILE A 696 -15.65 -23.74 13.88
CA ILE A 696 -16.34 -23.88 15.17
C ILE A 696 -16.09 -25.28 15.74
N LEU A 697 -16.17 -26.32 14.93
CA LEU A 697 -15.99 -27.71 15.37
C LEU A 697 -14.56 -28.00 15.86
N ASP A 698 -13.56 -27.32 15.29
CA ASP A 698 -12.16 -27.46 15.65
C ASP A 698 -11.79 -26.70 16.95
N LEU A 699 -12.72 -25.91 17.50
CA LEU A 699 -12.48 -25.20 18.76
C LEU A 699 -12.42 -26.16 19.95
N PRO A 700 -11.37 -26.07 20.80
CA PRO A 700 -11.24 -26.95 21.93
C PRO A 700 -12.29 -26.66 23.02
N GLY A 701 -12.73 -27.73 23.67
CA GLY A 701 -13.62 -27.67 24.84
C GLY A 701 -15.09 -27.38 24.52
N LEU A 702 -15.52 -27.55 23.26
CA LEU A 702 -16.92 -27.51 22.86
C LEU A 702 -17.55 -28.90 22.89
N VAL A 703 -18.81 -28.98 23.32
CA VAL A 703 -19.65 -30.17 23.19
C VAL A 703 -20.83 -29.83 22.31
N HIS A 704 -21.06 -30.62 21.27
CA HIS A 704 -22.09 -30.35 20.27
C HIS A 704 -23.27 -31.31 20.41
N THR A 705 -24.49 -30.81 20.21
CA THR A 705 -25.70 -31.63 20.17
C THR A 705 -26.56 -31.19 19.00
N VAL A 706 -27.02 -32.14 18.19
CA VAL A 706 -27.88 -31.87 17.03
C VAL A 706 -29.31 -32.32 17.34
N HIS A 707 -30.27 -31.43 17.08
CA HIS A 707 -31.71 -31.65 17.23
C HIS A 707 -32.40 -31.50 15.87
N GLY A 708 -33.42 -32.33 15.61
CA GLY A 708 -34.16 -32.37 14.34
C GLY A 708 -33.92 -33.69 13.59
N PRO A 709 -33.48 -33.68 12.32
CA PRO A 709 -33.23 -34.90 11.54
C PRO A 709 -32.09 -35.74 12.13
N ASP A 710 -32.19 -37.07 11.97
CA ASP A 710 -31.13 -37.99 12.36
C ASP A 710 -29.91 -37.94 11.41
N ALA A 711 -28.82 -38.60 11.83
CA ALA A 711 -27.56 -38.62 11.10
C ALA A 711 -27.71 -39.21 9.68
N ASP A 712 -28.54 -40.24 9.51
CA ASP A 712 -28.77 -40.89 8.23
C ASP A 712 -29.49 -39.96 7.24
N ARG A 713 -30.54 -39.26 7.70
CA ARG A 713 -31.26 -38.27 6.88
C ARG A 713 -30.38 -37.09 6.50
N LEU A 714 -29.48 -36.65 7.40
CA LEU A 714 -28.51 -35.60 7.10
C LEU A 714 -27.46 -36.08 6.09
N ALA A 715 -26.92 -37.28 6.25
CA ALA A 715 -25.93 -37.86 5.34
C ALA A 715 -26.51 -38.05 3.91
N ALA A 716 -27.78 -38.42 3.80
CA ALA A 716 -28.47 -38.63 2.52
C ALA A 716 -28.56 -37.37 1.63
N ALA A 717 -28.38 -36.16 2.18
CA ALA A 717 -28.42 -34.92 1.41
C ALA A 717 -27.20 -34.74 0.48
N GLY A 718 -26.08 -35.42 0.76
CA GLY A 718 -24.90 -35.45 -0.11
C GLY A 718 -24.13 -34.13 -0.23
N ASP A 719 -24.42 -33.12 0.60
CA ASP A 719 -23.70 -31.85 0.63
C ASP A 719 -22.76 -31.71 1.85
N PRO A 720 -21.68 -30.93 1.75
CA PRO A 720 -20.68 -30.82 2.81
C PRO A 720 -21.24 -30.36 4.17
N ARG A 721 -22.25 -29.47 4.18
CA ARG A 721 -22.82 -28.94 5.44
C ARG A 721 -23.62 -29.99 6.16
N SER A 722 -24.44 -30.73 5.42
CA SER A 722 -25.22 -31.84 6.00
C SER A 722 -24.31 -32.98 6.44
N GLY A 723 -23.22 -33.25 5.71
CA GLY A 723 -22.19 -34.24 6.12
C GLY A 723 -21.54 -33.91 7.47
N LEU A 724 -21.12 -32.65 7.68
CA LEU A 724 -20.55 -32.20 8.97
C LEU A 724 -21.56 -32.35 10.11
N MET A 725 -22.81 -31.94 9.89
CA MET A 725 -23.88 -32.08 10.89
C MET A 725 -24.26 -33.54 11.16
N ALA A 726 -24.22 -34.42 10.14
CA ALA A 726 -24.43 -35.85 10.30
C ALA A 726 -23.35 -36.48 11.20
N GLY A 727 -22.08 -36.09 11.01
CA GLY A 727 -20.98 -36.52 11.86
C GLY A 727 -21.19 -36.13 13.33
N LEU A 728 -21.63 -34.89 13.59
CA LEU A 728 -21.99 -34.44 14.94
C LEU A 728 -23.17 -35.20 15.53
N ALA A 729 -24.23 -35.43 14.75
CA ALA A 729 -25.41 -36.17 15.19
C ALA A 729 -25.05 -37.62 15.55
N ALA A 730 -24.14 -38.26 14.80
CA ALA A 730 -23.64 -39.60 15.07
C ALA A 730 -22.76 -39.66 16.33
N ALA A 731 -21.91 -38.65 16.54
CA ALA A 731 -21.01 -38.57 17.70
C ALA A 731 -21.73 -38.21 19.03
N GLY A 732 -22.94 -37.66 18.96
CA GLY A 732 -23.67 -37.01 20.06
C GLY A 732 -24.05 -37.85 21.29
N ARG A 733 -23.62 -39.12 21.37
CA ARG A 733 -23.82 -39.98 22.56
C ARG A 733 -22.53 -40.35 23.32
N GLU A 734 -21.34 -40.04 22.79
CA GLU A 734 -20.05 -40.48 23.37
C GLU A 734 -19.17 -39.35 23.92
N GLN A 735 -19.53 -38.08 23.72
CA GLN A 735 -18.75 -36.93 24.23
C GLN A 735 -18.87 -36.81 25.76
N THR A 736 -17.95 -37.46 26.48
CA THR A 736 -17.85 -37.42 27.96
C THR A 736 -16.55 -36.73 28.38
N GLY A 737 -16.67 -35.48 28.83
CA GLY A 737 -15.56 -34.66 29.34
C GLY A 737 -16.06 -33.32 29.90
N PRO A 738 -15.26 -32.58 30.69
CA PRO A 738 -15.63 -31.25 31.17
C PRO A 738 -15.73 -30.27 30.00
N ALA A 739 -16.96 -29.97 29.58
CA ALA A 739 -17.24 -29.01 28.51
C ALA A 739 -17.10 -27.58 29.02
N ARG A 740 -16.46 -26.71 28.23
CA ARG A 740 -16.43 -25.27 28.50
C ARG A 740 -17.71 -24.60 27.98
N LEU A 741 -18.23 -25.06 26.84
CA LEU A 741 -19.45 -24.54 26.22
C LEU A 741 -20.20 -25.65 25.48
N HIS A 742 -21.50 -25.73 25.67
CA HIS A 742 -22.41 -26.61 24.95
C HIS A 742 -23.05 -25.87 23.76
N VAL A 743 -22.95 -26.43 22.56
CA VAL A 743 -23.55 -25.86 21.34
C VAL A 743 -24.63 -26.79 20.81
N HIS A 744 -25.88 -26.36 20.90
CA HIS A 744 -27.05 -27.10 20.43
C HIS A 744 -27.50 -26.58 19.07
N TRP A 745 -27.58 -27.45 18.07
CA TRP A 745 -28.00 -27.14 16.71
C TRP A 745 -29.44 -27.61 16.50
N TRP A 746 -30.39 -26.69 16.41
CA TRP A 746 -31.80 -26.96 16.13
C TRP A 746 -32.10 -26.77 14.65
N LEU A 747 -32.07 -27.87 13.90
CA LEU A 747 -32.18 -27.88 12.44
C LEU A 747 -33.64 -28.08 12.01
N GLY A 748 -34.15 -27.20 11.14
CA GLY A 748 -35.54 -27.26 10.70
C GLY A 748 -36.55 -26.70 11.70
N TYR A 749 -36.12 -25.88 12.67
CA TYR A 749 -36.99 -25.24 13.67
C TYR A 749 -37.08 -23.74 13.43
N ALA A 750 -38.30 -23.19 13.45
CA ALA A 750 -38.52 -21.74 13.39
C ALA A 750 -39.04 -21.21 14.73
N PRO A 751 -38.55 -20.04 15.20
CA PRO A 751 -39.08 -19.39 16.40
C PRO A 751 -40.55 -18.98 16.19
N ARG A 752 -41.34 -19.09 17.26
CA ARG A 752 -42.77 -18.73 17.31
C ARG A 752 -43.06 -17.64 18.33
N GLU A 753 -42.32 -17.63 19.44
CA GLU A 753 -42.42 -16.64 20.50
C GLU A 753 -41.09 -16.57 21.27
N VAL A 754 -40.68 -15.37 21.67
CA VAL A 754 -39.65 -15.16 22.69
C VAL A 754 -40.34 -15.02 24.04
N VAL A 755 -40.05 -15.94 24.95
CA VAL A 755 -40.76 -16.08 26.22
C VAL A 755 -40.10 -15.22 27.28
N ARG A 756 -40.91 -14.59 28.12
CA ARG A 756 -40.47 -13.75 29.25
C ARG A 756 -40.93 -14.27 30.60
N ASP A 757 -40.23 -13.88 31.65
CA ASP A 757 -40.70 -14.02 33.03
C ASP A 757 -41.65 -12.88 33.44
N ALA A 758 -42.07 -12.89 34.71
CA ALA A 758 -42.94 -11.87 35.29
C ALA A 758 -42.28 -10.46 35.38
N THR A 759 -40.95 -10.38 35.29
CA THR A 759 -40.18 -9.13 35.29
C THR A 759 -40.00 -8.55 33.89
N GLY A 760 -40.31 -9.34 32.86
CA GLY A 760 -40.13 -8.97 31.46
C GLY A 760 -38.79 -9.41 30.86
N ALA A 761 -37.96 -10.16 31.60
CA ALA A 761 -36.68 -10.68 31.10
C ALA A 761 -36.88 -11.93 30.25
N VAL A 762 -36.05 -12.11 29.23
CA VAL A 762 -36.07 -13.29 28.35
C VAL A 762 -35.76 -14.56 29.15
N THR A 763 -36.55 -15.61 28.94
CA THR A 763 -36.37 -16.94 29.56
C THR A 763 -36.30 -18.09 28.55
N GLY A 764 -36.52 -17.80 27.28
CA GLY A 764 -36.35 -18.78 26.21
C GLY A 764 -37.05 -18.42 24.92
N VAL A 765 -37.05 -19.38 24.01
CA VAL A 765 -37.70 -19.31 22.70
C VAL A 765 -38.61 -20.52 22.55
N GLU A 766 -39.88 -20.30 22.21
CA GLU A 766 -40.71 -21.37 21.67
C GLU A 766 -40.41 -21.51 20.18
N ALA A 767 -40.01 -22.72 19.76
CA ALA A 767 -39.74 -23.03 18.37
C ALA A 767 -40.61 -24.21 17.92
N ALA A 768 -40.95 -24.24 16.63
CA ALA A 768 -41.72 -25.33 16.05
C ALA A 768 -41.01 -25.90 14.81
N SER A 769 -41.10 -27.22 14.63
CA SER A 769 -40.57 -27.90 13.46
C SER A 769 -41.27 -27.42 12.17
N CYS A 770 -40.47 -27.18 11.14
CA CYS A 770 -40.87 -26.62 9.84
C CYS A 770 -40.49 -27.51 8.65
N ASP A 771 -39.81 -28.64 8.88
CA ASP A 771 -39.31 -29.52 7.82
C ASP A 771 -39.95 -30.91 7.93
N ARG A 772 -41.12 -31.10 7.28
CA ARG A 772 -41.89 -32.34 7.38
C ARG A 772 -41.47 -33.36 6.30
N PRO A 773 -41.41 -34.67 6.62
CA PRO A 773 -41.43 -35.71 5.60
C PRO A 773 -42.79 -35.68 4.90
N GLY A 774 -42.90 -34.96 3.78
CA GLY A 774 -44.16 -34.77 3.05
C GLY A 774 -44.32 -33.43 2.33
N ASP A 775 -43.48 -32.43 2.62
CA ASP A 775 -43.52 -31.11 1.95
C ASP A 775 -42.88 -31.09 0.54
N ALA A 776 -42.67 -32.27 -0.06
CA ALA A 776 -42.56 -32.40 -1.50
C ALA A 776 -43.94 -32.11 -2.13
N PRO A 777 -44.03 -31.51 -3.34
CA PRO A 777 -45.32 -31.18 -3.93
C PRO A 777 -46.17 -32.45 -4.13
N GLY A 778 -47.15 -32.70 -3.24
CA GLY A 778 -48.07 -33.85 -3.32
C GLY A 778 -48.47 -34.57 -2.02
N GLY A 779 -47.98 -34.19 -0.83
CA GLY A 779 -48.33 -34.86 0.45
C GLY A 779 -49.60 -34.36 1.15
N ALA A 780 -50.35 -35.25 1.81
CA ALA A 780 -51.58 -34.93 2.55
C ALA A 780 -51.30 -34.25 3.92
N PRO A 781 -52.14 -33.28 4.38
CA PRO A 781 -51.95 -32.57 5.64
C PRO A 781 -52.53 -33.37 6.83
N GLY A 782 -51.81 -33.47 7.95
CA GLY A 782 -52.23 -34.31 9.08
C GLY A 782 -51.83 -33.91 10.51
N ASP A 783 -50.55 -33.62 10.79
CA ASP A 783 -50.09 -33.50 12.19
C ASP A 783 -49.68 -32.07 12.62
N GLU A 784 -49.97 -31.73 13.89
CA GLU A 784 -49.50 -30.49 14.52
C GLU A 784 -47.95 -30.47 14.58
N PRO A 785 -47.32 -29.32 14.30
CA PRO A 785 -45.86 -29.22 14.32
C PRO A 785 -45.33 -29.43 15.74
N ASP A 786 -44.28 -30.25 15.87
CA ASP A 786 -43.57 -30.47 17.14
C ASP A 786 -43.07 -29.12 17.70
N ARG A 787 -43.54 -28.77 18.90
CA ARG A 787 -43.22 -27.51 19.59
C ARG A 787 -42.26 -27.80 20.73
N VAL A 788 -41.17 -27.06 20.76
CA VAL A 788 -40.15 -27.15 21.82
C VAL A 788 -39.95 -25.79 22.47
N ARG A 789 -39.82 -25.79 23.79
CA ARG A 789 -39.37 -24.63 24.55
C ARG A 789 -37.87 -24.76 24.81
N ILE A 790 -37.10 -23.84 24.24
CA ILE A 790 -35.65 -23.77 24.37
C ILE A 790 -35.33 -22.71 25.43
N ALA A 791 -34.80 -23.12 26.59
CA ALA A 791 -34.45 -22.20 27.66
C ALA A 791 -33.21 -21.38 27.29
N ALA A 792 -33.34 -20.05 27.35
CA ALA A 792 -32.26 -19.12 27.03
C ALA A 792 -32.48 -17.80 27.78
N ASP A 793 -31.39 -17.20 28.27
CA ASP A 793 -31.40 -15.93 28.97
C ASP A 793 -31.32 -14.73 28.00
N SER A 794 -30.90 -14.98 26.76
CA SER A 794 -30.81 -13.99 25.69
C SER A 794 -31.09 -14.60 24.31
N VAL A 795 -31.50 -13.76 23.38
CA VAL A 795 -31.76 -14.14 21.98
C VAL A 795 -30.95 -13.24 21.06
N ILE A 796 -30.22 -13.82 20.12
CA ILE A 796 -29.43 -13.10 19.12
C ILE A 796 -30.04 -13.35 17.75
N THR A 797 -30.47 -12.29 17.05
CA THR A 797 -31.09 -12.41 15.73
C THR A 797 -30.06 -12.20 14.62
N ALA A 798 -29.75 -13.27 13.89
CA ALA A 798 -28.82 -13.29 12.77
C ALA A 798 -29.56 -13.61 11.46
N ILE A 799 -30.61 -12.83 11.19
CA ILE A 799 -31.58 -13.06 10.11
C ILE A 799 -31.51 -12.04 8.96
N GLY A 800 -30.51 -11.16 8.98
CA GLY A 800 -30.24 -10.18 7.91
C GLY A 800 -30.22 -8.74 8.41
N PHE A 801 -30.01 -7.82 7.47
CA PHE A 801 -29.92 -6.38 7.73
C PHE A 801 -30.93 -5.60 6.89
N GLN A 802 -31.29 -4.42 7.36
CA GLN A 802 -32.16 -3.49 6.68
C GLN A 802 -31.67 -2.05 6.87
N ALA A 803 -32.37 -1.14 6.19
CA ALA A 803 -32.12 0.29 6.29
C ALA A 803 -32.43 0.76 7.73
N GLY A 804 -31.62 1.67 8.28
CA GLY A 804 -31.76 2.14 9.67
C GLY A 804 -32.51 3.45 9.80
N ASP A 805 -33.02 3.78 10.99
CA ASP A 805 -33.81 5.01 11.19
C ASP A 805 -32.96 6.28 10.90
N GLY A 806 -33.42 7.14 9.99
CA GLY A 806 -32.73 8.38 9.63
C GLY A 806 -33.16 8.98 8.28
N GLU A 807 -32.97 10.30 8.14
CA GLU A 807 -33.38 11.10 6.98
C GLU A 807 -32.82 10.61 5.63
N LEU A 808 -31.52 10.25 5.56
CA LEU A 808 -30.90 9.72 4.33
C LEU A 808 -31.37 8.30 4.01
N THR A 809 -31.75 7.53 5.04
CA THR A 809 -32.33 6.20 4.87
C THR A 809 -33.77 6.27 4.38
N ALA A 810 -34.53 7.32 4.71
CA ALA A 810 -35.86 7.53 4.11
C ALA A 810 -35.78 7.69 2.58
N ALA A 811 -34.66 8.19 2.04
CA ALA A 811 -34.42 8.18 0.59
C ALA A 811 -34.13 6.77 0.03
N LEU A 812 -33.81 5.80 0.90
CA LEU A 812 -33.69 4.38 0.57
C LEU A 812 -35.03 3.63 0.71
N ASP A 813 -35.92 4.09 1.61
CA ASP A 813 -37.27 3.57 1.81
C ASP A 813 -38.22 4.12 0.72
N GLY A 814 -38.23 3.45 -0.43
CA GLY A 814 -38.98 3.88 -1.62
C GLY A 814 -38.24 3.64 -2.94
N ILE A 815 -37.03 3.08 -2.89
CA ILE A 815 -36.26 2.68 -4.08
C ILE A 815 -37.07 1.69 -4.91
N THR A 816 -37.33 2.07 -6.16
CA THR A 816 -38.01 1.21 -7.14
C THR A 816 -37.16 0.00 -7.52
N ASP A 817 -37.79 -1.09 -7.94
CA ASP A 817 -37.04 -2.25 -8.46
C ASP A 817 -36.13 -1.86 -9.64
N GLN A 818 -36.54 -0.89 -10.45
CA GLN A 818 -35.74 -0.32 -11.52
C GLN A 818 -34.46 0.34 -11.00
N ALA A 819 -34.54 1.14 -9.93
CA ALA A 819 -33.37 1.76 -9.31
C ALA A 819 -32.45 0.72 -8.64
N ARG A 820 -32.98 -0.39 -8.13
CA ARG A 820 -32.15 -1.52 -7.64
C ARG A 820 -31.41 -2.21 -8.78
N GLN A 821 -32.06 -2.38 -9.93
CA GLN A 821 -31.46 -3.01 -11.11
C GLN A 821 -30.41 -2.11 -11.79
N SER A 822 -30.69 -0.83 -12.01
CA SER A 822 -29.79 0.09 -12.71
C SER A 822 -28.78 0.79 -11.81
N GLY A 823 -29.09 0.91 -10.51
CA GLY A 823 -28.35 1.76 -9.58
C GLY A 823 -28.64 3.26 -9.71
N ARG A 824 -29.46 3.68 -10.68
CA ARG A 824 -29.89 5.06 -10.88
C ARG A 824 -31.21 5.32 -10.15
N VAL A 825 -31.21 6.29 -9.25
CA VAL A 825 -32.43 6.73 -8.54
C VAL A 825 -33.15 7.79 -9.38
N GLU A 826 -32.40 8.82 -9.75
CA GLU A 826 -32.84 9.96 -10.58
C GLU A 826 -31.60 10.60 -11.23
N PRO A 827 -31.72 11.53 -12.19
CA PRO A 827 -30.56 12.18 -12.79
C PRO A 827 -29.59 12.77 -11.74
N GLY A 828 -28.32 12.36 -11.81
CA GLY A 828 -27.27 12.79 -10.89
C GLY A 828 -27.30 12.12 -9.51
N LEU A 829 -28.20 11.16 -9.22
CA LEU A 829 -28.27 10.45 -7.94
C LEU A 829 -28.32 8.92 -8.11
N TYR A 830 -27.40 8.24 -7.44
CA TYR A 830 -27.12 6.82 -7.63
C TYR A 830 -27.01 6.06 -6.31
N LEU A 831 -27.12 4.73 -6.38
CA LEU A 831 -26.99 3.80 -5.25
C LEU A 831 -25.93 2.75 -5.55
N ALA A 832 -25.13 2.41 -4.53
CA ALA A 832 -24.13 1.37 -4.61
C ALA A 832 -24.25 0.35 -3.46
N GLY A 833 -23.81 -0.87 -3.74
CA GLY A 833 -23.66 -1.95 -2.79
C GLY A 833 -24.94 -2.38 -2.09
N TRP A 834 -24.89 -2.62 -0.78
CA TRP A 834 -26.07 -3.11 -0.03
C TRP A 834 -27.23 -2.12 -0.01
N ALA A 835 -27.00 -0.82 -0.20
CA ALA A 835 -28.08 0.15 -0.37
C ALA A 835 -28.88 -0.12 -1.66
N ARG A 836 -28.21 -0.54 -2.73
CA ARG A 836 -28.81 -0.94 -4.01
C ARG A 836 -29.38 -2.37 -3.97
N ARG A 837 -28.54 -3.34 -3.63
CA ARG A 837 -28.79 -4.79 -3.84
C ARG A 837 -29.39 -5.52 -2.63
N GLY A 838 -29.53 -4.84 -1.49
CA GLY A 838 -29.87 -5.47 -0.22
C GLY A 838 -28.67 -6.15 0.45
N PRO A 839 -28.84 -6.78 1.62
CA PRO A 839 -27.77 -7.30 2.48
C PRO A 839 -27.23 -8.65 1.97
N GLN A 840 -26.94 -8.75 0.68
CA GLN A 840 -26.47 -9.97 0.04
C GLN A 840 -25.17 -9.70 -0.72
N GLY A 841 -24.34 -10.73 -0.82
CA GLY A 841 -23.06 -10.69 -1.52
C GLY A 841 -21.86 -10.33 -0.62
N THR A 842 -20.73 -10.95 -0.94
CA THR A 842 -19.43 -10.78 -0.29
C THR A 842 -18.76 -9.48 -0.72
N ILE A 843 -17.64 -9.09 -0.09
CA ILE A 843 -16.86 -7.90 -0.48
C ILE A 843 -16.55 -7.85 -2.00
N PRO A 844 -16.10 -8.93 -2.66
CA PRO A 844 -15.86 -8.95 -4.11
C PRO A 844 -17.07 -8.59 -4.96
N SER A 845 -18.25 -9.09 -4.57
CA SER A 845 -19.48 -8.81 -5.32
C SER A 845 -19.81 -7.32 -5.39
N GLN A 846 -19.29 -6.50 -4.47
CA GLN A 846 -19.47 -5.05 -4.46
C GLN A 846 -18.61 -4.38 -5.55
N ARG A 847 -17.51 -5.01 -5.97
CA ARG A 847 -16.62 -4.52 -7.03
C ARG A 847 -17.31 -4.60 -8.39
N SER A 848 -17.93 -5.74 -8.71
CA SER A 848 -18.70 -5.92 -9.95
C SER A 848 -19.86 -4.91 -10.02
N ASP A 849 -20.60 -4.77 -8.91
CA ASP A 849 -21.68 -3.79 -8.79
C ASP A 849 -21.21 -2.35 -9.03
N ALA A 850 -20.02 -1.99 -8.51
CA ALA A 850 -19.41 -0.68 -8.72
C ALA A 850 -18.94 -0.45 -10.16
N ARG A 851 -18.41 -1.47 -10.83
CA ARG A 851 -18.01 -1.43 -12.25
C ARG A 851 -19.22 -1.12 -13.14
N ASP A 852 -20.30 -1.88 -12.96
CA ASP A 852 -21.55 -1.69 -13.70
C ASP A 852 -22.15 -0.29 -13.43
N LEU A 853 -22.09 0.17 -12.18
CA LEU A 853 -22.60 1.50 -11.82
C LEU A 853 -21.78 2.63 -12.45
N ALA A 854 -20.47 2.49 -12.55
CA ALA A 854 -19.60 3.50 -13.16
C ALA A 854 -19.91 3.71 -14.65
N GLU A 855 -20.28 2.64 -15.37
CA GLU A 855 -20.76 2.75 -16.76
C GLU A 855 -22.06 3.54 -16.86
N VAL A 856 -23.00 3.30 -15.96
CA VAL A 856 -24.27 4.05 -15.89
C VAL A 856 -24.01 5.53 -15.63
N ILE A 857 -23.15 5.85 -14.66
CA ILE A 857 -22.78 7.23 -14.34
C ILE A 857 -22.11 7.92 -15.54
N ALA A 858 -21.16 7.25 -16.19
CA ALA A 858 -20.47 7.79 -17.36
C ALA A 858 -21.42 8.07 -18.53
N GLY A 859 -22.34 7.14 -18.80
CA GLY A 859 -23.37 7.31 -19.83
C GLY A 859 -24.31 8.49 -19.55
N ASP A 860 -24.75 8.63 -18.30
CA ASP A 860 -25.62 9.74 -17.90
C ASP A 860 -24.94 11.10 -17.98
N LEU A 861 -23.67 11.20 -17.56
CA LEU A 861 -22.90 12.44 -17.65
C LEU A 861 -22.61 12.84 -19.09
N ALA A 862 -22.36 11.86 -19.98
CA ALA A 862 -22.22 12.12 -21.41
C ALA A 862 -23.54 12.64 -22.01
N ALA A 863 -24.66 11.97 -21.72
CA ALA A 863 -25.98 12.37 -22.21
C ALA A 863 -26.40 13.77 -21.72
N ALA A 864 -26.06 14.13 -20.47
CA ALA A 864 -26.33 15.46 -19.94
C ALA A 864 -25.56 16.56 -20.68
N ARG A 865 -24.27 16.31 -20.98
CA ARG A 865 -23.44 17.22 -21.79
C ARG A 865 -23.97 17.39 -23.21
N ASP A 866 -24.40 16.30 -23.84
CA ASP A 866 -24.97 16.33 -25.19
C ASP A 866 -26.32 17.08 -25.24
N ALA A 867 -27.13 16.97 -24.17
CA ALA A 867 -28.38 17.71 -24.04
C ALA A 867 -28.18 19.22 -23.82
N GLU A 868 -27.15 19.62 -23.06
CA GLU A 868 -26.77 21.04 -22.89
C GLU A 868 -26.15 21.65 -24.17
N ALA A 869 -25.59 20.82 -25.07
CA ALA A 869 -25.00 21.25 -26.33
C ALA A 869 -26.00 21.36 -27.50
N ALA A 870 -27.25 20.90 -27.35
CA ALA A 870 -28.26 20.98 -28.38
C ALA A 870 -28.83 22.41 -28.52
N PRO A 871 -28.81 23.02 -29.73
CA PRO A 871 -29.38 24.35 -29.93
C PRO A 871 -30.91 24.31 -29.78
N GLU A 872 -31.47 25.22 -28.99
CA GLU A 872 -32.93 25.42 -28.90
C GLU A 872 -33.52 25.70 -30.30
N GLU A 873 -34.29 24.76 -30.85
CA GLU A 873 -35.15 25.03 -31.99
C GLU A 873 -36.28 25.97 -31.55
N GLY A 874 -36.14 27.24 -31.88
CA GLY A 874 -37.16 28.27 -31.60
C GLY A 874 -38.49 27.97 -32.31
N PRO A 875 -39.64 28.29 -31.68
CA PRO A 875 -40.94 28.09 -32.31
C PRO A 875 -41.15 29.08 -33.45
N GLY A 876 -41.68 28.57 -34.56
CA GLY A 876 -41.92 29.30 -35.80
C GLY A 876 -42.79 30.56 -35.66
N SER A 877 -42.46 31.55 -36.48
CA SER A 877 -43.05 32.86 -36.64
C SER A 877 -44.57 32.91 -36.90
N GLY A 878 -45.24 33.92 -36.29
CA GLY A 878 -46.50 34.51 -36.73
C GLY A 878 -46.57 36.00 -36.31
N PRO A 879 -47.05 36.93 -37.17
CA PRO A 879 -46.72 38.36 -37.04
C PRO A 879 -47.81 39.19 -36.33
N GLY A 880 -47.42 40.27 -35.65
CA GLY A 880 -48.39 41.31 -35.28
C GLY A 880 -47.97 42.28 -34.16
N SER A 881 -47.39 43.41 -34.57
CA SER A 881 -47.60 44.77 -34.06
C SER A 881 -47.65 45.06 -32.54
N GLY A 882 -46.81 46.01 -32.10
CA GLY A 882 -47.28 47.07 -31.20
C GLY A 882 -46.39 47.42 -30.01
N ASP A 883 -45.39 48.26 -30.28
CA ASP A 883 -45.16 49.52 -29.55
C ASP A 883 -44.48 49.56 -28.15
N THR A 884 -43.45 50.43 -28.15
CA THR A 884 -42.86 51.28 -27.10
C THR A 884 -42.38 50.76 -25.73
N GLY A 885 -41.11 51.08 -25.41
CA GLY A 885 -40.79 51.58 -24.07
C GLY A 885 -39.52 51.08 -23.35
N SER A 886 -38.34 51.39 -23.90
CA SER A 886 -37.11 51.82 -23.19
C SER A 886 -36.70 51.22 -21.82
N GLY A 887 -35.48 50.67 -21.78
CA GLY A 887 -34.69 50.54 -20.54
C GLY A 887 -33.54 49.54 -20.64
N GLY A 888 -32.52 49.85 -21.44
CA GLY A 888 -31.37 48.97 -21.64
C GLY A 888 -30.40 48.91 -20.46
N VAL A 889 -29.78 47.74 -20.27
CA VAL A 889 -28.34 47.61 -20.09
C VAL A 889 -27.84 46.50 -21.03
N SER A 890 -26.88 46.88 -21.85
CA SER A 890 -26.27 46.12 -22.93
C SER A 890 -25.24 45.11 -22.43
N SER A 891 -25.40 43.87 -22.90
CA SER A 891 -24.40 42.97 -23.50
C SER A 891 -22.96 42.94 -22.94
N GLY A 892 -22.58 41.76 -22.46
CA GLY A 892 -21.19 41.30 -22.41
C GLY A 892 -21.10 39.78 -22.51
N GLY A 893 -20.70 39.28 -23.68
CA GLY A 893 -19.92 38.06 -23.84
C GLY A 893 -20.63 36.72 -23.66
N ALA A 894 -21.08 36.12 -24.76
CA ALA A 894 -21.20 34.68 -24.88
C ALA A 894 -19.79 34.06 -24.94
N GLY A 895 -19.50 33.07 -24.10
CA GLY A 895 -18.26 32.28 -24.12
C GLY A 895 -18.14 31.30 -22.94
N ASP A 896 -18.14 30.01 -23.28
CA ASP A 896 -17.72 28.81 -22.52
C ASP A 896 -18.16 28.60 -21.06
N GLN A 897 -19.16 27.73 -20.86
CA GLN A 897 -19.49 27.09 -19.59
C GLN A 897 -19.70 25.59 -19.77
N HIS A 898 -18.78 24.77 -19.23
CA HIS A 898 -18.90 23.32 -19.02
C HIS A 898 -17.78 22.93 -18.03
N SER A 899 -17.94 22.48 -16.78
CA SER A 899 -19.08 22.14 -15.91
C SER A 899 -19.37 23.25 -14.85
N GLY A 900 -20.61 23.69 -14.69
CA GLY A 900 -20.98 24.76 -13.75
C GLY A 900 -20.93 24.41 -12.25
N LYS A 901 -20.59 23.17 -11.89
CA LYS A 901 -20.58 22.66 -10.52
C LYS A 901 -19.26 22.97 -9.80
N THR A 902 -19.34 23.48 -8.58
CA THR A 902 -18.16 23.93 -7.80
C THR A 902 -17.45 22.81 -7.02
N GLY A 903 -18.04 21.60 -7.00
CA GLY A 903 -17.57 20.47 -6.23
C GLY A 903 -17.45 20.76 -4.74
N ILE A 904 -16.48 20.13 -4.11
CA ILE A 904 -16.15 20.31 -2.69
C ILE A 904 -15.86 21.76 -2.28
N VAL A 905 -15.48 22.65 -3.21
CA VAL A 905 -15.21 24.06 -2.91
C VAL A 905 -16.48 24.77 -2.45
N GLY A 906 -17.64 24.44 -3.05
CA GLY A 906 -18.94 24.97 -2.63
C GLY A 906 -19.34 24.57 -1.21
N LEU A 907 -18.80 23.45 -0.71
CA LEU A 907 -19.13 22.92 0.61
C LEU A 907 -18.23 23.40 1.75
N ARG A 908 -17.15 24.15 1.48
CA ARG A 908 -16.19 24.61 2.51
C ARG A 908 -16.84 25.21 3.77
N PRO A 909 -17.89 26.05 3.70
CA PRO A 909 -18.52 26.62 4.89
C PRO A 909 -19.05 25.57 5.89
N TYR A 910 -19.36 24.36 5.41
CA TYR A 910 -19.98 23.29 6.19
C TYR A 910 -18.97 22.27 6.73
N LEU A 911 -17.72 22.29 6.24
CA LEU A 911 -16.72 21.24 6.50
C LEU A 911 -15.70 21.56 7.60
N GLY A 912 -15.91 22.63 8.38
CA GLY A 912 -14.95 23.07 9.41
C GLY A 912 -14.67 22.05 10.54
N ARG A 913 -15.42 20.94 10.60
CA ARG A 913 -15.23 19.83 11.56
C ARG A 913 -14.96 18.48 10.87
N ALA A 914 -14.71 18.49 9.56
CA ALA A 914 -14.41 17.29 8.81
C ALA A 914 -13.00 16.77 9.14
N THR A 915 -12.78 15.50 8.87
CA THR A 915 -11.49 14.82 9.00
C THR A 915 -10.98 14.47 7.61
N ASP A 916 -9.75 14.80 7.28
CA ASP A 916 -9.12 14.34 6.04
C ASP A 916 -8.43 12.98 6.22
N TYR A 917 -7.87 12.44 5.14
CA TYR A 917 -7.25 11.12 5.19
C TYR A 917 -6.02 11.07 6.10
N GLU A 918 -5.25 12.16 6.16
CA GLU A 918 -4.11 12.28 7.07
C GLU A 918 -4.55 12.28 8.55
N GLY A 919 -5.67 12.92 8.87
CA GLY A 919 -6.32 12.81 10.18
C GLY A 919 -6.71 11.38 10.52
N TRP A 920 -7.23 10.61 9.55
CA TRP A 920 -7.45 9.17 9.71
C TRP A 920 -6.14 8.41 9.97
N LEU A 921 -5.07 8.65 9.20
CA LEU A 921 -3.78 7.94 9.38
C LEU A 921 -3.19 8.16 10.77
N ARG A 922 -3.35 9.36 11.35
CA ARG A 922 -2.96 9.64 12.74
C ARG A 922 -3.77 8.82 13.75
N LEU A 923 -5.08 8.71 13.52
CA LEU A 923 -5.95 7.87 14.33
C LEU A 923 -5.59 6.39 14.21
N ASP A 924 -5.34 5.90 13.00
CA ASP A 924 -4.92 4.55 12.71
C ASP A 924 -3.62 4.18 13.44
N ALA A 925 -2.61 5.06 13.36
CA ALA A 925 -1.33 4.89 14.05
C ALA A 925 -1.50 4.85 15.57
N HIS A 926 -2.36 5.72 16.14
CA HIS A 926 -2.63 5.74 17.57
C HIS A 926 -3.24 4.42 18.06
N GLU A 927 -4.23 3.89 17.34
CA GLU A 927 -4.90 2.63 17.72
C GLU A 927 -3.97 1.42 17.61
N ARG A 928 -3.11 1.36 16.60
CA ARG A 928 -2.12 0.28 16.44
C ARG A 928 -1.06 0.34 17.55
N ALA A 929 -0.58 1.53 17.89
CA ALA A 929 0.39 1.71 18.97
C ALA A 929 -0.19 1.37 20.35
N ALA A 930 -1.49 1.60 20.57
CA ALA A 930 -2.18 1.29 21.81
C ALA A 930 -2.59 -0.20 21.96
N ALA A 931 -2.30 -1.04 20.96
CA ALA A 931 -2.70 -2.44 20.96
C ALA A 931 -2.00 -3.21 22.09
N ALA A 932 -2.77 -4.02 22.83
CA ALA A 932 -2.21 -4.95 23.80
C ALA A 932 -1.38 -6.04 23.09
N LYS A 933 -0.44 -6.66 23.82
CA LYS A 933 0.36 -7.79 23.29
C LYS A 933 -0.55 -8.89 22.75
N GLY A 934 -0.32 -9.32 21.50
CA GLY A 934 -1.14 -10.32 20.82
C GLY A 934 -2.42 -9.77 20.18
N ARG A 935 -2.60 -8.45 20.10
CA ARG A 935 -3.64 -7.78 19.32
C ARG A 935 -3.01 -6.93 18.22
N VAL A 936 -3.73 -6.76 17.10
CA VAL A 936 -3.23 -5.95 15.98
C VAL A 936 -3.62 -4.47 16.09
N ARG A 937 -4.61 -4.15 16.94
CA ARG A 937 -5.17 -2.80 17.11
C ARG A 937 -5.99 -2.72 18.40
N ALA A 938 -5.92 -1.58 19.11
CA ALA A 938 -6.88 -1.20 20.13
C ALA A 938 -7.73 -0.02 19.64
N LYS A 939 -8.98 -0.28 19.25
CA LYS A 939 -9.88 0.75 18.71
C LYS A 939 -10.33 1.72 19.79
N LEU A 940 -10.37 2.99 19.45
CA LEU A 940 -10.94 4.00 20.33
C LEU A 940 -12.46 3.87 20.37
N LEU A 941 -13.08 4.27 21.49
CA LEU A 941 -14.54 4.20 21.68
C LEU A 941 -15.18 5.58 21.83
N ASP A 942 -14.36 6.63 22.02
CA ASP A 942 -14.83 8.00 22.18
C ASP A 942 -14.61 8.80 20.90
N ARG A 943 -15.71 9.18 20.24
CA ARG A 943 -15.72 10.01 19.03
C ARG A 943 -15.11 11.39 19.24
N ARG A 944 -15.14 11.96 20.44
CA ARG A 944 -14.52 13.26 20.73
C ARG A 944 -13.00 13.10 20.71
N ARG A 945 -12.48 12.09 21.41
CA ARG A 945 -11.06 11.74 21.40
C ARG A 945 -10.56 11.39 20.00
N MET A 946 -11.31 10.60 19.24
CA MET A 946 -10.97 10.29 17.84
C MET A 946 -10.80 11.56 17.01
N ARG A 947 -11.77 12.48 17.10
CA ARG A 947 -11.71 13.77 16.39
C ARG A 947 -10.54 14.61 16.85
N LEU A 948 -10.22 14.66 18.13
CA LEU A 948 -9.07 15.41 18.66
C LEU A 948 -7.74 14.87 18.10
N ILE A 949 -7.59 13.54 18.07
CA ILE A 949 -6.40 12.89 17.48
C ILE A 949 -6.33 13.21 15.99
N ALA A 950 -7.45 13.08 15.28
CA ALA A 950 -7.55 13.38 13.86
C ALA A 950 -7.44 14.88 13.52
N SER A 951 -7.74 15.79 14.44
CA SER A 951 -7.71 17.26 14.22
C SER A 951 -6.42 17.93 14.68
N SER A 952 -5.55 17.21 15.38
CA SER A 952 -4.33 17.74 16.04
C SER A 952 -3.25 18.36 15.11
N ALA A 953 -3.51 18.54 13.80
CA ALA A 953 -2.57 19.14 12.84
C ALA A 953 -3.19 19.65 11.52
N THR A 954 -4.49 19.94 11.43
CA THR A 954 -5.16 20.16 10.12
C THR A 954 -5.78 21.55 9.98
N ALA A 955 -5.02 22.48 9.37
CA ALA A 955 -5.58 23.71 8.79
C ALA A 955 -5.23 23.89 7.29
N GLY A 956 -4.34 23.09 6.71
CA GLY A 956 -3.86 23.28 5.33
C GLY A 956 -4.61 22.50 4.23
N SER A 957 -5.07 21.29 4.51
CA SER A 957 -5.52 20.31 3.48
C SER A 957 -6.89 20.59 2.84
N LEU A 958 -7.78 21.31 3.55
CA LEU A 958 -9.11 21.69 3.03
C LEU A 958 -9.13 23.07 2.32
N ALA A 959 -8.03 23.83 2.39
CA ALA A 959 -7.85 25.09 1.70
C ALA A 959 -7.26 24.86 0.30
N GLY A 960 -8.11 24.78 -0.73
CA GLY A 960 -7.64 24.75 -2.12
C GLY A 960 -6.92 26.04 -2.53
N PRO A 961 -6.26 26.04 -3.71
CA PRO A 961 -5.21 26.98 -4.06
C PRO A 961 -5.78 28.40 -4.27
N ALA A 962 -5.24 29.38 -3.53
CA ALA A 962 -5.34 30.78 -3.91
C ALA A 962 -4.22 31.07 -4.91
N GLY A 963 -4.60 31.64 -6.07
CA GLY A 963 -3.79 31.63 -7.29
C GLY A 963 -2.42 32.29 -7.20
N VAL A 964 -1.48 31.67 -7.92
CA VAL A 964 -0.34 32.32 -8.55
C VAL A 964 -0.39 31.93 -10.04
N GLY A 965 -0.38 32.94 -10.91
CA GLY A 965 -0.70 32.82 -12.33
C GLY A 965 0.44 32.31 -13.22
N THR A 966 0.06 31.39 -14.11
CA THR A 966 0.37 31.26 -15.54
C THR A 966 1.81 31.27 -16.05
N GLY A 967 2.23 30.14 -16.65
CA GLY A 967 3.09 30.09 -17.83
C GLY A 967 3.63 28.70 -18.19
N VAL A 968 3.41 28.27 -19.45
CA VAL A 968 3.96 27.08 -20.16
C VAL A 968 3.21 25.76 -19.90
N ARG A 969 2.15 25.42 -20.65
CA ARG A 969 2.11 24.85 -22.03
C ARG A 969 2.87 23.53 -22.19
N THR A 970 2.19 22.41 -21.93
CA THR A 970 2.50 21.13 -22.58
C THR A 970 1.51 20.91 -23.73
N GLY A 971 2.07 20.91 -24.94
CA GLY A 971 1.45 20.27 -26.07
C GLY A 971 1.91 18.82 -26.10
N ALA A 972 0.98 17.89 -26.08
CA ALA A 972 1.07 16.66 -26.83
C ALA A 972 -0.36 16.27 -27.19
N GLU A 973 -0.65 16.47 -28.45
CA GLU A 973 -1.93 16.19 -29.08
C GLU A 973 -2.33 14.74 -28.88
N ALA A 974 -3.59 14.58 -28.49
CA ALA A 974 -4.35 13.38 -28.73
C ALA A 974 -4.25 12.98 -30.22
N ARG A 975 -3.87 11.73 -30.47
CA ARG A 975 -4.40 11.02 -31.63
C ARG A 975 -5.52 10.13 -31.14
N GLY A 976 -6.74 10.66 -31.25
CA GLY A 976 -7.95 9.89 -31.05
C GLY A 976 -8.16 8.87 -32.17
N ALA A 977 -8.77 7.75 -31.81
CA ALA A 977 -9.68 7.02 -32.68
C ALA A 977 -10.84 6.53 -31.80
N GLY A 978 -12.05 6.91 -32.20
CA GLY A 978 -13.29 6.77 -31.44
C GLY A 978 -13.89 5.35 -31.41
N ALA A 979 -14.94 5.25 -30.61
CA ALA A 979 -15.68 4.06 -30.20
C ALA A 979 -16.37 3.28 -31.33
N SER A 980 -16.52 1.96 -31.15
CA SER A 980 -17.82 1.26 -31.17
C SER A 980 -17.66 -0.22 -30.80
N ALA A 981 -18.68 -0.76 -30.12
CA ALA A 981 -18.79 -2.17 -29.77
C ALA A 981 -18.87 -3.05 -31.04
N GLY A 982 -17.93 -3.97 -31.16
CA GLY A 982 -17.89 -4.98 -32.21
C GLY A 982 -16.58 -5.73 -32.11
N ALA A 983 -16.64 -7.06 -32.00
CA ALA A 983 -15.48 -7.93 -31.93
C ALA A 983 -14.46 -7.61 -33.04
N GLN A 984 -13.28 -7.09 -32.68
CA GLN A 984 -12.03 -7.20 -33.45
C GLN A 984 -10.81 -6.65 -32.68
N ALA A 985 -9.67 -7.29 -32.94
CA ALA A 985 -8.40 -7.21 -32.22
C ALA A 985 -7.81 -5.79 -32.07
N GLN A 986 -7.28 -5.48 -30.88
CA GLN A 986 -6.43 -4.31 -30.64
C GLN A 986 -4.95 -4.70 -30.66
N THR A 987 -4.20 -3.89 -31.39
CA THR A 987 -2.83 -4.12 -31.84
C THR A 987 -1.81 -3.86 -30.73
N GLY A 988 -1.43 -4.92 -30.02
CA GLY A 988 -0.08 -5.02 -29.46
C GLY A 988 0.94 -5.23 -30.58
N ARG A 989 2.23 -5.20 -30.24
CA ARG A 989 3.31 -5.68 -31.13
C ARG A 989 2.88 -6.98 -31.83
N THR A 990 2.69 -6.93 -33.15
CA THR A 990 1.99 -7.97 -33.94
C THR A 990 2.82 -9.25 -34.16
N ASP A 991 3.93 -9.41 -33.45
CA ASP A 991 4.90 -10.49 -33.58
C ASP A 991 4.82 -11.55 -32.48
N LEU A 992 4.10 -11.29 -31.37
CA LEU A 992 3.91 -12.26 -30.27
C LEU A 992 2.45 -12.78 -30.19
N PRO A 993 2.22 -14.06 -29.84
CA PRO A 993 0.88 -14.61 -29.71
C PRO A 993 0.11 -13.93 -28.56
N PRO A 994 -1.24 -13.79 -28.66
CA PRO A 994 -2.07 -13.27 -27.57
C PRO A 994 -1.91 -14.09 -26.30
N LEU A 995 -1.78 -13.42 -25.16
CA LEU A 995 -1.60 -14.05 -23.85
C LEU A 995 -2.94 -14.06 -23.11
N THR A 996 -3.34 -15.20 -22.56
CA THR A 996 -4.56 -15.28 -21.76
C THR A 996 -4.24 -15.47 -20.28
N ILE A 997 -4.77 -14.62 -19.41
CA ILE A 997 -4.69 -14.75 -17.96
C ILE A 997 -6.00 -15.36 -17.46
N LEU A 998 -5.93 -16.62 -17.03
CA LEU A 998 -7.00 -17.31 -16.33
C LEU A 998 -6.92 -16.94 -14.85
N PHE A 999 -8.05 -16.57 -14.25
CA PHE A 999 -8.08 -16.40 -12.80
C PHE A 999 -9.21 -17.16 -12.13
N ALA A 1000 -8.95 -17.56 -10.89
CA ALA A 1000 -9.95 -18.11 -10.00
C ALA A 1000 -9.77 -17.59 -8.58
N THR A 1001 -10.84 -17.06 -8.02
CA THR A 1001 -10.82 -16.27 -6.79
C THR A 1001 -12.02 -16.59 -5.91
N GLU A 1002 -11.81 -16.63 -4.59
CA GLU A 1002 -12.93 -16.64 -3.63
C GLU A 1002 -13.28 -15.20 -3.20
N SER A 1003 -12.24 -14.45 -2.81
CA SER A 1003 -12.36 -13.12 -2.19
C SER A 1003 -11.89 -11.99 -3.11
N GLY A 1004 -11.75 -12.23 -4.42
CA GLY A 1004 -11.36 -11.22 -5.41
C GLY A 1004 -9.86 -10.93 -5.51
N ASN A 1005 -9.01 -11.55 -4.70
CA ASN A 1005 -7.55 -11.31 -4.74
C ASN A 1005 -6.87 -11.83 -6.02
N ALA A 1006 -7.20 -13.04 -6.48
CA ALA A 1006 -6.61 -13.57 -7.71
C ALA A 1006 -7.07 -12.80 -8.97
N GLU A 1007 -8.31 -12.31 -8.99
CA GLU A 1007 -8.82 -11.39 -10.02
C GLU A 1007 -7.98 -10.10 -10.04
N LEU A 1008 -7.68 -9.50 -8.88
CA LEU A 1008 -6.85 -8.29 -8.82
C LEU A 1008 -5.46 -8.53 -9.36
N VAL A 1009 -4.82 -9.63 -8.94
CA VAL A 1009 -3.50 -9.98 -9.47
C VAL A 1009 -3.57 -10.16 -10.99
N ALA A 1010 -4.62 -10.78 -11.52
CA ALA A 1010 -4.82 -10.90 -12.96
C ALA A 1010 -5.04 -9.53 -13.66
N GLU A 1011 -5.82 -8.61 -13.09
CA GLU A 1011 -5.98 -7.24 -13.61
C GLU A 1011 -4.64 -6.47 -13.61
N GLU A 1012 -3.88 -6.56 -12.52
CA GLU A 1012 -2.57 -5.92 -12.37
C GLU A 1012 -1.54 -6.48 -13.37
N LEU A 1013 -1.52 -7.81 -13.53
CA LEU A 1013 -0.70 -8.46 -14.54
C LEU A 1013 -1.13 -8.09 -15.96
N SER A 1014 -2.44 -7.95 -16.20
CA SER A 1014 -2.95 -7.51 -17.50
C SER A 1014 -2.46 -6.10 -17.84
N GLY A 1015 -2.51 -5.16 -16.89
CA GLY A 1015 -1.95 -3.82 -17.09
C GLY A 1015 -0.44 -3.84 -17.30
N HIS A 1016 0.28 -4.62 -16.48
CA HIS A 1016 1.74 -4.77 -16.54
C HIS A 1016 2.26 -5.41 -17.85
N LEU A 1017 1.42 -6.24 -18.50
CA LEU A 1017 1.77 -6.97 -19.71
C LEU A 1017 1.16 -6.37 -21.00
N ALA A 1018 0.27 -5.39 -20.88
CA ALA A 1018 -0.48 -4.79 -22.01
C ALA A 1018 0.43 -4.17 -23.08
N ASP A 1019 1.60 -3.64 -22.69
CA ASP A 1019 2.55 -3.04 -23.63
C ASP A 1019 3.29 -4.09 -24.48
N ARG A 1020 3.29 -5.35 -24.06
CA ARG A 1020 4.04 -6.47 -24.68
C ARG A 1020 3.15 -7.48 -25.39
N TYR A 1021 1.98 -7.77 -24.82
CA TYR A 1021 1.07 -8.80 -25.30
C TYR A 1021 -0.33 -8.22 -25.52
N ALA A 1022 -1.06 -8.76 -26.50
CA ALA A 1022 -2.51 -8.65 -26.49
C ALA A 1022 -3.04 -9.56 -25.37
N VAL A 1023 -3.32 -8.97 -24.20
CA VAL A 1023 -3.73 -9.72 -22.99
C VAL A 1023 -5.25 -9.86 -22.93
N GLU A 1024 -5.71 -11.09 -22.73
CA GLU A 1024 -7.10 -11.42 -22.44
C GLU A 1024 -7.21 -11.94 -21.00
N VAL A 1025 -8.11 -11.39 -20.19
CA VAL A 1025 -8.34 -11.86 -18.81
C VAL A 1025 -9.66 -12.61 -18.74
N LEU A 1026 -9.63 -13.84 -18.25
CA LEU A 1026 -10.77 -14.75 -18.25
C LEU A 1026 -11.04 -15.33 -16.86
N ASP A 1027 -12.27 -15.12 -16.38
CA ASP A 1027 -12.77 -15.67 -15.12
C ASP A 1027 -13.19 -17.13 -15.31
N LEU A 1028 -12.63 -18.04 -14.52
CA LEU A 1028 -12.99 -19.45 -14.56
C LEU A 1028 -14.43 -19.73 -14.11
N ALA A 1029 -15.10 -18.80 -13.41
CA ALA A 1029 -16.50 -18.97 -12.99
C ALA A 1029 -17.48 -19.10 -14.16
N GLY A 1030 -17.18 -18.41 -15.27
CA GLY A 1030 -18.02 -18.38 -16.48
C GLY A 1030 -17.50 -19.24 -17.63
N ALA A 1031 -16.41 -19.96 -17.42
CA ALA A 1031 -15.70 -20.67 -18.48
C ALA A 1031 -16.10 -22.14 -18.56
N ASP A 1032 -16.36 -22.65 -19.76
CA ASP A 1032 -16.51 -24.08 -20.03
C ASP A 1032 -15.23 -24.59 -20.71
N PRO A 1033 -14.44 -25.47 -20.06
CA PRO A 1033 -13.19 -25.98 -20.64
C PRO A 1033 -13.41 -26.82 -21.90
N ALA A 1034 -14.62 -27.29 -22.17
CA ALA A 1034 -14.97 -28.04 -23.37
C ALA A 1034 -15.49 -27.16 -24.51
N ALA A 1035 -15.78 -25.88 -24.25
CA ALA A 1035 -16.26 -24.97 -25.28
C ALA A 1035 -15.13 -24.62 -26.27
N PRO A 1036 -15.42 -24.60 -27.59
CA PRO A 1036 -14.42 -24.26 -28.60
C PRO A 1036 -13.80 -22.89 -28.35
N GLY A 1037 -12.47 -22.84 -28.26
CA GLY A 1037 -11.70 -21.60 -28.08
C GLY A 1037 -11.44 -21.18 -26.63
N THR A 1038 -12.01 -21.86 -25.63
CA THR A 1038 -11.73 -21.53 -24.21
C THR A 1038 -10.31 -21.88 -23.78
N LEU A 1039 -9.78 -23.02 -24.26
CA LEU A 1039 -8.39 -23.45 -24.05
C LEU A 1039 -7.76 -23.79 -25.41
N ASP A 1040 -7.20 -22.77 -26.07
CA ASP A 1040 -6.53 -22.86 -27.36
C ASP A 1040 -5.06 -23.30 -27.17
N PRO A 1041 -4.66 -24.49 -27.65
CA PRO A 1041 -3.28 -24.98 -27.50
C PRO A 1041 -2.21 -24.11 -28.16
N THR A 1042 -2.60 -23.17 -29.02
CA THR A 1042 -1.67 -22.26 -29.71
C THR A 1042 -1.36 -20.98 -28.93
N ARG A 1043 -2.00 -20.76 -27.77
CA ARG A 1043 -1.82 -19.57 -26.95
C ARG A 1043 -1.08 -19.87 -25.63
N PRO A 1044 -0.22 -18.95 -25.15
CA PRO A 1044 0.32 -19.00 -23.81
C PRO A 1044 -0.72 -18.58 -22.75
N TYR A 1045 -0.70 -19.24 -21.59
CA TYR A 1045 -1.61 -18.94 -20.48
C TYR A 1045 -0.88 -18.61 -19.17
N LEU A 1046 -1.39 -17.64 -18.42
CA LEU A 1046 -1.06 -17.46 -17.00
C LEU A 1046 -2.27 -17.87 -16.16
N LEU A 1047 -2.07 -18.73 -15.17
CA LEU A 1047 -3.10 -19.13 -14.23
C LEU A 1047 -2.85 -18.49 -12.87
N VAL A 1048 -3.76 -17.64 -12.42
CA VAL A 1048 -3.73 -17.00 -11.10
C VAL A 1048 -4.87 -17.57 -10.26
N CYS A 1049 -4.57 -18.34 -9.22
CA CYS A 1049 -5.61 -19.01 -8.46
C CYS A 1049 -5.41 -18.90 -6.95
N SER A 1050 -6.46 -18.48 -6.24
CA SER A 1050 -6.50 -18.48 -4.78
C SER A 1050 -6.84 -19.87 -4.24
N THR A 1051 -6.31 -20.20 -3.07
CA THR A 1051 -6.71 -21.39 -2.31
C THR A 1051 -7.79 -21.04 -1.30
N TYR A 1052 -8.77 -21.93 -1.11
CA TYR A 1052 -9.86 -21.74 -0.17
C TYR A 1052 -9.93 -22.86 0.88
N GLY A 1053 -10.28 -22.53 2.12
CA GLY A 1053 -10.40 -23.49 3.22
C GLY A 1053 -9.13 -24.33 3.41
N ASP A 1054 -9.32 -25.65 3.59
CA ASP A 1054 -8.24 -26.63 3.77
C ASP A 1054 -7.58 -27.05 2.44
N GLY A 1055 -7.32 -26.11 1.55
CA GLY A 1055 -6.68 -26.40 0.27
C GLY A 1055 -7.62 -26.66 -0.91
N GLU A 1056 -8.90 -26.35 -0.76
CA GLU A 1056 -9.91 -26.52 -1.81
C GLU A 1056 -9.76 -25.49 -2.93
N LEU A 1057 -10.38 -25.80 -4.07
CA LEU A 1057 -10.61 -24.84 -5.14
C LEU A 1057 -11.59 -23.74 -4.70
N PRO A 1058 -11.33 -22.48 -5.09
CA PRO A 1058 -12.28 -21.40 -4.88
C PRO A 1058 -13.54 -21.70 -5.70
N THR A 1059 -14.67 -21.19 -5.25
CA THR A 1059 -15.99 -21.43 -5.85
C THR A 1059 -16.00 -21.12 -7.34
N SER A 1060 -15.27 -20.08 -7.78
CA SER A 1060 -15.12 -19.71 -9.18
C SER A 1060 -14.44 -20.78 -10.05
N ALA A 1061 -13.62 -21.68 -9.50
CA ALA A 1061 -12.91 -22.70 -10.28
C ALA A 1061 -13.61 -24.07 -10.31
N ARG A 1062 -14.60 -24.31 -9.43
CA ARG A 1062 -15.13 -25.66 -9.21
C ARG A 1062 -15.83 -26.23 -10.44
N ALA A 1063 -16.66 -25.43 -11.11
CA ALA A 1063 -17.38 -25.85 -12.31
C ALA A 1063 -16.41 -26.16 -13.47
N PHE A 1064 -15.43 -25.26 -13.69
CA PHE A 1064 -14.39 -25.44 -14.68
C PHE A 1064 -13.55 -26.70 -14.43
N HIS A 1065 -13.10 -26.92 -13.20
CA HIS A 1065 -12.34 -28.12 -12.83
C HIS A 1065 -13.15 -29.41 -13.03
N ALA A 1066 -14.43 -29.42 -12.62
CA ALA A 1066 -15.31 -30.57 -12.86
C ALA A 1066 -15.49 -30.84 -14.35
N GLY A 1067 -15.62 -29.78 -15.16
CA GLY A 1067 -15.69 -29.87 -16.63
C GLY A 1067 -14.42 -30.48 -17.23
N LEU A 1068 -13.23 -30.07 -16.79
CA LEU A 1068 -11.95 -30.64 -17.23
C LEU A 1068 -11.89 -32.15 -16.96
N LEU A 1069 -12.26 -32.58 -15.75
CA LEU A 1069 -12.23 -33.99 -15.37
C LEU A 1069 -13.23 -34.85 -16.15
N ALA A 1070 -14.40 -34.28 -16.47
CA ALA A 1070 -15.47 -34.96 -17.20
C ALA A 1070 -15.17 -35.05 -18.70
N ALA A 1071 -14.79 -33.93 -19.33
CA ALA A 1071 -14.59 -33.85 -20.78
C ALA A 1071 -13.21 -34.35 -21.22
N ARG A 1072 -12.18 -34.20 -20.37
CA ARG A 1072 -10.77 -34.50 -20.66
C ARG A 1072 -10.33 -34.02 -22.05
N PRO A 1073 -10.43 -32.72 -22.34
CA PRO A 1073 -10.01 -32.18 -23.63
C PRO A 1073 -8.53 -32.50 -23.88
N GLY A 1074 -8.15 -32.80 -25.12
CA GLY A 1074 -6.74 -32.99 -25.48
C GLY A 1074 -6.02 -31.65 -25.57
N LEU A 1075 -5.24 -31.29 -24.56
CA LEU A 1075 -4.54 -30.00 -24.45
C LEU A 1075 -3.06 -30.08 -24.85
N THR A 1076 -2.66 -31.11 -25.59
CA THR A 1076 -1.29 -31.28 -26.09
C THR A 1076 -0.86 -30.03 -26.87
N GLY A 1077 0.23 -29.40 -26.42
CA GLY A 1077 0.77 -28.17 -27.01
C GLY A 1077 0.42 -26.89 -26.25
N LEU A 1078 -0.60 -26.93 -25.38
CA LEU A 1078 -0.96 -25.79 -24.51
C LEU A 1078 0.12 -25.59 -23.44
N ARG A 1079 0.65 -24.37 -23.33
CA ARG A 1079 1.69 -24.01 -22.34
C ARG A 1079 1.14 -22.99 -21.36
N PHE A 1080 1.37 -23.21 -20.06
CA PHE A 1080 0.89 -22.30 -19.03
C PHE A 1080 1.85 -22.14 -17.84
N ALA A 1081 1.76 -21.03 -17.11
CA ALA A 1081 2.45 -20.82 -15.84
C ALA A 1081 1.45 -20.57 -14.71
N VAL A 1082 1.81 -20.84 -13.46
CA VAL A 1082 0.89 -20.79 -12.32
C VAL A 1082 1.41 -19.87 -11.21
N PHE A 1083 0.54 -18.96 -10.75
CA PHE A 1083 0.73 -18.14 -9.57
C PHE A 1083 -0.36 -18.47 -8.54
N GLY A 1084 0.06 -19.09 -7.43
CA GLY A 1084 -0.84 -19.54 -6.37
C GLY A 1084 -0.90 -18.58 -5.20
N LEU A 1085 -2.10 -18.10 -4.85
CA LEU A 1085 -2.32 -17.33 -3.63
C LEU A 1085 -2.79 -18.28 -2.53
N GLY A 1086 -2.07 -18.33 -1.41
CA GLY A 1086 -2.40 -19.19 -0.27
C GLY A 1086 -1.91 -18.60 1.04
N ASP A 1087 -2.30 -19.19 2.17
CA ASP A 1087 -1.86 -18.76 3.50
C ASP A 1087 -0.88 -19.80 4.07
N ARG A 1088 0.35 -19.38 4.39
CA ARG A 1088 1.41 -20.29 4.83
C ARG A 1088 1.17 -20.85 6.23
N SER A 1089 0.27 -20.25 7.03
CA SER A 1089 -0.14 -20.81 8.33
C SER A 1089 -0.83 -22.17 8.17
N TYR A 1090 -1.41 -22.45 7.00
CA TYR A 1090 -1.95 -23.76 6.62
C TYR A 1090 -0.88 -24.60 5.92
N HIS A 1091 0.12 -25.05 6.68
CA HIS A 1091 1.31 -25.72 6.14
C HIS A 1091 1.04 -26.92 5.20
N ALA A 1092 -0.05 -27.67 5.42
CA ALA A 1092 -0.39 -28.83 4.61
C ALA A 1092 -1.06 -28.48 3.26
N THR A 1093 -1.61 -27.26 3.13
CA THR A 1093 -2.53 -26.89 2.05
C THR A 1093 -2.18 -25.55 1.42
N TYR A 1094 -0.98 -25.02 1.70
CA TYR A 1094 -0.46 -23.77 1.16
C TYR A 1094 -0.46 -23.77 -0.38
N SER A 1095 -1.25 -22.87 -0.97
CA SER A 1095 -1.51 -22.76 -2.42
C SER A 1095 -2.08 -24.02 -3.08
N ARG A 1096 -2.74 -24.91 -2.32
CA ARG A 1096 -3.26 -26.18 -2.86
C ARG A 1096 -4.35 -26.00 -3.93
N GLY A 1097 -5.15 -24.94 -3.87
CA GLY A 1097 -6.19 -24.67 -4.87
C GLY A 1097 -5.62 -24.50 -6.27
N SER A 1098 -4.53 -23.74 -6.41
CA SER A 1098 -3.84 -23.57 -7.68
C SER A 1098 -3.10 -24.84 -8.13
N GLU A 1099 -2.64 -25.68 -7.21
CA GLU A 1099 -2.05 -27.00 -7.53
C GLU A 1099 -3.07 -27.97 -8.11
N ILE A 1100 -4.31 -27.96 -7.60
CA ILE A 1100 -5.38 -28.82 -8.13
C ILE A 1100 -5.67 -28.49 -9.61
N LEU A 1101 -5.71 -27.20 -9.98
CA LEU A 1101 -5.87 -26.80 -11.37
C LEU A 1101 -4.65 -27.13 -12.23
N ASP A 1102 -3.43 -26.95 -11.71
CA ASP A 1102 -2.19 -27.37 -12.38
C ASP A 1102 -2.22 -28.87 -12.72
N GLU A 1103 -2.55 -29.71 -11.73
CA GLU A 1103 -2.68 -31.17 -11.87
C GLU A 1103 -3.73 -31.54 -12.93
N ALA A 1104 -4.90 -30.89 -12.91
CA ALA A 1104 -6.00 -31.18 -13.85
C ALA A 1104 -5.66 -30.78 -15.30
N LEU A 1105 -5.04 -29.62 -15.51
CA LEU A 1105 -4.61 -29.17 -16.85
C LEU A 1105 -3.51 -30.10 -17.41
N ARG A 1106 -2.54 -30.48 -16.58
CA ARG A 1106 -1.46 -31.41 -16.99
C ARG A 1106 -1.96 -32.81 -17.29
N ALA A 1107 -2.96 -33.30 -16.55
CA ALA A 1107 -3.62 -34.58 -16.84
C ALA A 1107 -4.33 -34.59 -18.20
N CYS A 1108 -4.70 -33.41 -18.73
CA CYS A 1108 -5.28 -33.23 -20.06
C CYS A 1108 -4.23 -33.02 -21.17
N GLY A 1109 -2.93 -32.98 -20.83
CA GLY A 1109 -1.83 -32.87 -21.80
C GLY A 1109 -1.19 -31.48 -21.92
N ALA A 1110 -1.61 -30.49 -21.11
CA ALA A 1110 -0.97 -29.18 -21.06
C ALA A 1110 0.40 -29.23 -20.36
N GLU A 1111 1.31 -28.33 -20.72
CA GLU A 1111 2.66 -28.23 -20.16
C GLU A 1111 2.78 -27.00 -19.24
N ARG A 1112 3.15 -27.22 -17.96
CA ARG A 1112 3.50 -26.11 -17.06
C ARG A 1112 4.95 -25.67 -17.30
N VAL A 1113 5.13 -24.39 -17.58
CA VAL A 1113 6.42 -23.76 -17.90
C VAL A 1113 6.74 -22.70 -16.84
N GLY A 1114 8.03 -22.52 -16.54
CA GLY A 1114 8.51 -21.52 -15.59
C GLY A 1114 8.36 -21.93 -14.12
N GLU A 1115 8.89 -21.09 -13.24
CA GLU A 1115 8.80 -21.29 -11.79
C GLU A 1115 7.34 -21.16 -11.31
N TYR A 1116 6.95 -21.98 -10.35
CA TYR A 1116 5.63 -21.87 -9.73
C TYR A 1116 5.64 -20.71 -8.74
N GLY A 1117 4.93 -19.62 -9.06
CA GLY A 1117 4.85 -18.45 -8.20
C GLY A 1117 3.93 -18.71 -7.01
N ARG A 1118 4.32 -18.23 -5.82
CA ARG A 1118 3.48 -18.32 -4.62
C ARG A 1118 3.45 -17.00 -3.87
N HIS A 1119 2.28 -16.68 -3.34
CA HIS A 1119 2.08 -15.56 -2.42
C HIS A 1119 1.57 -16.09 -1.08
N ASP A 1120 2.12 -15.56 0.02
CA ASP A 1120 1.65 -15.83 1.39
C ASP A 1120 0.68 -14.72 1.84
N ALA A 1121 -0.60 -15.06 1.94
CA ALA A 1121 -1.67 -14.16 2.34
C ALA A 1121 -1.59 -13.71 3.81
N ALA A 1122 -0.89 -14.45 4.67
CA ALA A 1122 -0.57 -14.00 6.03
C ALA A 1122 0.74 -13.19 6.11
N GLY A 1123 1.48 -13.15 5.00
CA GLY A 1123 2.71 -12.39 4.85
C GLY A 1123 2.48 -10.88 4.71
N ARG A 1124 3.57 -10.10 4.71
CA ARG A 1124 3.52 -8.64 4.54
C ARG A 1124 3.63 -8.20 3.09
N ASP A 1125 4.05 -9.11 2.21
CA ASP A 1125 4.26 -8.81 0.80
C ASP A 1125 2.92 -8.85 0.05
N LEU A 1126 2.71 -7.89 -0.86
CA LEU A 1126 1.51 -7.86 -1.67
C LEU A 1126 1.61 -8.88 -2.82
N ALA A 1127 0.50 -9.56 -3.11
CA ALA A 1127 0.46 -10.58 -4.15
C ALA A 1127 0.87 -10.04 -5.53
N ALA A 1128 0.44 -8.82 -5.87
CA ALA A 1128 0.77 -8.18 -7.15
C ALA A 1128 2.27 -7.84 -7.27
N ASP A 1129 2.90 -7.40 -6.18
CA ASP A 1129 4.32 -7.03 -6.16
C ASP A 1129 5.23 -8.25 -6.38
N LEU A 1130 4.78 -9.42 -5.93
CA LEU A 1130 5.44 -10.70 -6.23
C LEU A 1130 5.07 -11.24 -7.61
N ALA A 1131 3.83 -11.04 -8.05
CA ALA A 1131 3.32 -11.58 -9.31
C ALA A 1131 3.92 -10.89 -10.53
N ARG A 1132 4.16 -9.57 -10.51
CA ARG A 1132 4.74 -8.84 -11.65
C ARG A 1132 6.13 -9.34 -12.07
N PRO A 1133 7.15 -9.37 -11.18
CA PRO A 1133 8.46 -9.90 -11.54
C PRO A 1133 8.40 -11.40 -11.88
N TRP A 1134 7.52 -12.16 -11.23
CA TRP A 1134 7.27 -13.56 -11.60
C TRP A 1134 6.73 -13.68 -13.03
N ALA A 1135 5.73 -12.88 -13.40
CA ALA A 1135 5.12 -12.90 -14.73
C ALA A 1135 6.13 -12.51 -15.82
N ASP A 1136 6.99 -11.52 -15.55
CA ASP A 1136 8.10 -11.16 -16.44
C ASP A 1136 9.01 -12.36 -16.71
N ALA A 1137 9.42 -13.09 -15.67
CA ALA A 1137 10.29 -14.25 -15.82
C ALA A 1137 9.66 -15.44 -16.57
N VAL A 1138 8.34 -15.67 -16.44
CA VAL A 1138 7.69 -16.84 -17.04
C VAL A 1138 7.13 -16.59 -18.44
N THR A 1139 6.77 -15.35 -18.78
CA THR A 1139 6.18 -15.01 -20.10
C THR A 1139 7.14 -15.22 -21.26
N GLU A 1140 8.44 -14.95 -21.08
CA GLU A 1140 9.47 -15.23 -22.09
C GLU A 1140 9.59 -16.73 -22.40
N ALA A 1141 9.55 -17.56 -21.36
CA ALA A 1141 9.60 -19.02 -21.49
C ALA A 1141 8.33 -19.58 -22.16
N LEU A 1142 7.18 -18.97 -21.92
CA LEU A 1142 5.89 -19.36 -22.51
C LEU A 1142 5.83 -19.07 -24.02
N THR A 1143 6.48 -18.00 -24.49
CA THR A 1143 6.42 -17.56 -25.89
C THR A 1143 7.57 -18.06 -26.76
N THR A 1144 8.61 -18.65 -26.18
CA THR A 1144 9.70 -19.26 -26.94
C THR A 1144 9.23 -20.60 -27.52
N THR A 1145 9.04 -20.66 -28.85
CA THR A 1145 8.77 -21.92 -29.57
C THR A 1145 10.00 -22.83 -29.49
N ALA A 1146 9.82 -24.08 -29.08
CA ALA A 1146 10.85 -25.09 -29.21
C ALA A 1146 11.27 -25.17 -30.69
N VAL A 1147 12.48 -24.70 -31.00
CA VAL A 1147 13.15 -25.05 -32.24
C VAL A 1147 13.31 -26.58 -32.19
N ALA A 1148 12.68 -27.26 -33.14
CA ALA A 1148 12.69 -28.71 -33.24
C ALA A 1148 14.12 -29.27 -33.14
N SER A 1149 14.28 -30.24 -32.24
CA SER A 1149 15.30 -31.29 -32.32
C SER A 1149 14.62 -32.64 -32.25
#